data_AF-A0A5M9MSS9-F1
#
_entry.id   AF-A0A5M9MSS9-F1
#
_cell.length_a   1.000
_cell.length_b   1.000
_cell.length_c   1.000
_cell.angle_alpha   90.00
_cell.angle_beta   90.00
_cell.angle_gamma   90.00
#
_symmetry.space_group_name_H-M   'P 1'
#
loop_
_entity.id
_entity.type
_entity.pdbx_description
1 polymer ?
#
loop_
_entity_poly.entity_id
_entity_poly.type
_entity_poly.pdbx_seq_one_letter_code
_entity_poly.pdbx_strand_id
1 'polypeptide(L)'
;MSEYHRLLAVFVLLCCLALSVLAQECSKDKPCATGCCSKDGFCGTTPDHCGEGCVANCDFKLACDANNPCEIGCCSKFGFCGLGPEFCAKDICVSGCGRKGECDHGWGLKWSEKSRCPLNVCCSDFGFCGTTKEFCGNTTVKHETCSKDRYLTRVVGYFEGWASRRPCNDFWPEQIPLGVYSHINFAFATIKPDTYEVLPSDNRDVKLYERLVALKKYDKDMKIFIALGGWTFNDPGPTATIFSDLAASEEKQKKFFKSLVSFMSTYGFDGVDLDWEYPEDIDRNGRPQDYKNFPKFMANLKKTLNQTPGRNELSITLPASYWYLQHFDLKALSKHITFFNIMSYDMHGTWDQGNKWTGSYLNAHTNLTEIKNSLDLLWRNDVDGGQVVMGLAFYGRAYTVKGCMDPGCVYASGGTAGVCSHEAGVLLNNEIVEIIREKDLKPKLYKDAAVKVVHWDDQWVSYDDRETLGIKAEFARTQCLSGVMVWAISHDTDTADFSHDLAKVTNRQVTLQRQEKDEEDYITEKMTINQCYWSNCGAPCPANWKMIKRIDKWSRKDEYMMDSTACHGAGTRSFCCPPESIPECGWYSHNNGNCKSGCPSGMIEIGSTQAGCKHEEHQTACCTVKDSSSKALASMNLYDTCEWASYPQCDKGVCSGSKSTVLGASGTGSGDVYCYPGDFMGPEWPRRHLTERKYCCNTEDKTSRFENCEWFKGWGLVSGGQRCASGCPPGKMRVAMDSYNWGCYKSGARAYCCDPVSYTEVKTPSEHLQAFSKAINNWLSTPSCTEEPTLEGSLEKRAAGCKTKHYKAYADAWDVVKKYFPHLGADDLLPWIHSNKTYPEYKSNGPRKTAKYIVEFPAMWNEMVGETDRTIWCLEDLCDQGEFCNSDAEEHDPALTQREVQWNEQRDVLVRLEKRAKAKKLTFECKDKDGTVHKVTYTRSAYPGGSEWALTTAAARQAVDLDQREMCVNTRVRERPLREGENVPHNVQLNTEHVIEIKLINEFLEWAQNDPKCDVDCDLIVNFLNKEVIINAPSVPGGTNPKMPLNRIMEELGSMNNRDVFRLLRESVNRVKGDLWGLKNPPGPDSKYHDSWDNMISRGDYRSTLQMLRNTIAVFRYQNNPAVRRRFQMVFNGITTELRRTSEAYKAATGKDVNLEDCWRRFFQERIDQTVRNARDFVRAGIHEMRQRWLPSRNPNDENWVNLCVQLIELLNSLQMDSLRYIFMEGFK
;
A
#
# COMPACT_ATOMS: atom_id res chain seq x y z
N MET A 1 -33.99 -18.71 98.70
CA MET A 1 -32.65 -19.09 98.18
C MET A 1 -32.69 -20.43 97.45
N SER A 2 -33.50 -20.57 96.38
CA SER A 2 -33.54 -21.83 95.59
C SER A 2 -33.79 -21.65 94.08
N GLU A 3 -34.12 -20.45 93.59
CA GLU A 3 -34.28 -20.22 92.13
C GLU A 3 -33.09 -19.50 91.49
N TYR A 4 -32.31 -18.71 92.24
CA TYR A 4 -31.18 -17.97 91.69
C TYR A 4 -29.96 -18.84 91.33
N HIS A 5 -29.82 -20.03 91.92
CA HIS A 5 -28.71 -20.95 91.59
C HIS A 5 -29.02 -21.88 90.40
N ARG A 6 -30.30 -22.07 90.04
CA ARG A 6 -30.68 -22.86 88.85
C ARG A 6 -30.61 -22.05 87.55
N LEU A 7 -30.90 -20.75 87.60
CA LEU A 7 -30.80 -19.87 86.43
C LEU A 7 -29.34 -19.55 86.05
N LEU A 8 -28.42 -19.41 87.00
CA LEU A 8 -26.99 -19.19 86.68
C LEU A 8 -26.33 -20.45 86.09
N ALA A 9 -26.70 -21.65 86.57
CA ALA A 9 -26.17 -22.90 86.04
C ALA A 9 -26.65 -23.19 84.60
N VAL A 10 -27.90 -22.83 84.28
CA VAL A 10 -28.45 -22.99 82.92
C VAL A 10 -27.89 -21.93 81.96
N PHE A 11 -27.62 -20.70 82.40
CA PHE A 11 -27.01 -19.68 81.55
C PHE A 11 -25.53 -19.94 81.26
N VAL A 12 -24.78 -20.52 82.22
CA VAL A 12 -23.39 -20.93 81.99
C VAL A 12 -23.31 -22.18 81.10
N LEU A 13 -24.24 -23.15 81.23
CA LEU A 13 -24.30 -24.29 80.31
C LEU A 13 -24.75 -23.91 78.88
N LEU A 14 -25.66 -22.94 78.70
CA LEU A 14 -26.08 -22.47 77.38
C LEU A 14 -25.06 -21.55 76.70
N CYS A 15 -24.31 -20.73 77.44
CA CYS A 15 -23.17 -19.99 76.88
C CYS A 15 -22.00 -20.90 76.48
N CYS A 16 -21.80 -22.04 77.16
CA CYS A 16 -20.80 -23.03 76.76
C CYS A 16 -21.22 -23.89 75.56
N LEU A 17 -22.52 -24.00 75.24
CA LEU A 17 -23.01 -24.77 74.09
C LEU A 17 -23.18 -23.93 72.81
N ALA A 18 -23.30 -22.60 72.91
CA ALA A 18 -23.43 -21.70 71.76
C ALA A 18 -22.10 -21.20 71.16
N LEU A 19 -20.95 -21.61 71.73
CA LEU A 19 -19.61 -21.42 71.17
C LEU A 19 -19.00 -22.76 70.75
N SER A 20 -19.78 -23.61 70.10
CA SER A 20 -19.23 -24.69 69.28
C SER A 20 -19.03 -24.15 67.86
N VAL A 21 -17.97 -23.35 67.68
CA VAL A 21 -17.32 -23.29 66.37
C VAL A 21 -17.05 -24.75 65.98
N LEU A 22 -17.53 -25.18 64.82
CA LEU A 22 -17.28 -26.50 64.27
C LEU A 22 -15.77 -26.68 64.06
N ALA A 23 -15.05 -27.03 65.13
CA ALA A 23 -13.68 -27.47 65.05
C ALA A 23 -13.71 -28.85 64.39
N GLN A 24 -13.11 -28.96 63.21
CA GLN A 24 -12.95 -30.24 62.54
C GLN A 24 -12.18 -31.17 63.49
N GLU A 25 -12.81 -32.27 63.89
CA GLU A 25 -12.12 -33.33 64.62
C GLU A 25 -11.09 -33.97 63.70
N CYS A 26 -9.88 -34.19 64.23
CA CYS A 26 -8.74 -34.67 63.49
C CYS A 26 -7.99 -35.76 64.24
N SER A 27 -7.26 -36.56 63.49
CA SER A 27 -6.39 -37.61 64.00
C SER A 27 -5.24 -37.85 63.03
N LYS A 28 -4.34 -38.77 63.38
CA LYS A 28 -3.23 -39.16 62.50
C LYS A 28 -3.70 -39.68 61.13
N ASP A 29 -4.85 -40.35 61.08
CA ASP A 29 -5.42 -40.93 59.85
C ASP A 29 -6.43 -40.01 59.16
N LYS A 30 -6.83 -38.91 59.82
CA LYS A 30 -7.74 -37.90 59.30
C LYS A 30 -7.17 -36.51 59.59
N PRO A 31 -6.17 -36.07 58.81
CA PRO A 31 -5.51 -34.78 59.03
C PRO A 31 -6.47 -33.61 58.80
N CYS A 32 -6.10 -32.46 59.34
CA CYS A 32 -6.82 -31.20 59.16
C CYS A 32 -6.79 -30.74 57.70
N ALA A 33 -7.91 -30.20 57.21
CA ALA A 33 -7.97 -29.60 55.88
C ALA A 33 -7.11 -28.32 55.81
N THR A 34 -7.05 -27.58 56.91
CA THR A 34 -6.19 -26.41 57.12
C THR A 34 -5.73 -26.37 58.57
N GLY A 35 -4.45 -26.08 58.82
CA GLY A 35 -3.87 -26.08 60.16
C GLY A 35 -3.34 -27.43 60.61
N CYS A 36 -2.90 -27.48 61.86
CA CYS A 36 -2.36 -28.65 62.52
C CYS A 36 -3.41 -29.31 63.39
N CYS A 37 -3.28 -30.62 63.56
CA CYS A 37 -4.12 -31.37 64.48
C CYS A 37 -3.52 -31.34 65.89
N SER A 38 -4.22 -30.75 66.85
CA SER A 38 -3.77 -30.72 68.24
C SER A 38 -3.84 -32.11 68.88
N LYS A 39 -3.12 -32.30 69.99
CA LYS A 39 -3.22 -33.51 70.83
C LYS A 39 -4.65 -33.81 71.31
N ASP A 40 -5.49 -32.79 71.39
CA ASP A 40 -6.88 -32.89 71.85
C ASP A 40 -7.84 -33.25 70.70
N GLY A 41 -7.31 -33.49 69.48
CA GLY A 41 -8.08 -33.97 68.34
C GLY A 41 -8.84 -32.90 67.57
N PHE A 42 -8.40 -31.63 67.63
CA PHE A 42 -9.04 -30.51 66.95
C PHE A 42 -8.07 -29.79 66.01
N CYS A 43 -8.61 -29.30 64.90
CA CYS A 43 -7.85 -28.51 63.93
C CYS A 43 -7.68 -27.05 64.34
N GLY A 44 -6.46 -26.53 64.21
CA GLY A 44 -6.18 -25.10 64.39
C GLY A 44 -4.80 -24.69 63.89
N THR A 45 -4.56 -23.38 63.77
CA THR A 45 -3.32 -22.82 63.22
C THR A 45 -2.45 -22.13 64.27
N THR A 46 -2.83 -22.17 65.55
CA THR A 46 -2.08 -21.54 66.64
C THR A 46 -0.93 -22.43 67.13
N PRO A 47 0.05 -21.89 67.87
CA PRO A 47 1.10 -22.70 68.48
C PRO A 47 0.58 -23.84 69.36
N ASP A 48 -0.61 -23.71 69.97
CA ASP A 48 -1.22 -24.79 70.77
C ASP A 48 -1.67 -25.99 69.92
N HIS A 49 -1.85 -25.79 68.61
CA HIS A 49 -2.23 -26.83 67.66
C HIS A 49 -1.02 -27.35 66.87
N CYS A 50 -0.10 -26.46 66.50
CA CYS A 50 1.07 -26.75 65.65
C CYS A 50 2.38 -26.96 66.42
N GLY A 51 2.37 -26.76 67.74
CA GLY A 51 3.54 -26.89 68.59
C GLY A 51 3.78 -28.29 69.12
N GLU A 52 4.40 -28.37 70.29
CA GLU A 52 4.79 -29.63 70.91
C GLU A 52 3.54 -30.47 71.28
N GLY A 53 3.39 -31.64 70.65
CA GLY A 53 2.21 -32.51 70.81
C GLY A 53 1.24 -32.52 69.63
N CYS A 54 1.55 -31.85 68.52
CA CYS A 54 0.79 -31.98 67.28
C CYS A 54 0.79 -33.44 66.74
N VAL A 55 -0.36 -33.89 66.23
CA VAL A 55 -0.63 -35.28 65.84
C VAL A 55 -0.58 -35.48 64.32
N ALA A 56 -0.92 -34.46 63.53
CA ALA A 56 -0.92 -34.49 62.06
C ALA A 56 -0.78 -33.07 61.47
N ASN A 57 -0.17 -32.94 60.30
CA ASN A 57 0.10 -31.66 59.60
C ASN A 57 0.89 -30.65 60.44
N CYS A 58 1.83 -31.13 61.26
CA CYS A 58 2.56 -30.30 62.24
C CYS A 58 3.56 -29.32 61.64
N ASP A 59 3.90 -29.53 60.37
CA ASP A 59 4.70 -28.67 59.53
C ASP A 59 3.87 -27.65 58.74
N PHE A 60 2.55 -27.58 58.98
CA PHE A 60 1.67 -26.64 58.32
C PHE A 60 2.12 -25.19 58.54
N LYS A 61 2.35 -24.49 57.44
CA LYS A 61 2.68 -23.07 57.42
C LYS A 61 1.47 -22.27 56.99
N LEU A 62 1.23 -21.16 57.69
CA LEU A 62 0.26 -20.15 57.26
C LEU A 62 0.64 -19.63 55.86
N ALA A 63 -0.36 -19.27 55.06
CA ALA A 63 -0.15 -18.74 53.72
C ALA A 63 0.57 -17.38 53.75
N CYS A 64 0.41 -16.62 54.84
CA CYS A 64 1.05 -15.33 55.05
C CYS A 64 1.17 -15.01 56.55
N ASP A 65 2.01 -14.02 56.88
CA ASP A 65 2.10 -13.41 58.21
C ASP A 65 2.59 -11.95 58.11
N ALA A 66 2.95 -11.34 59.25
CA ALA A 66 3.44 -9.96 59.30
C ALA A 66 4.72 -9.72 58.47
N ASN A 67 5.59 -10.73 58.36
CA ASN A 67 6.88 -10.69 57.66
C ASN A 67 6.83 -11.39 56.29
N ASN A 68 5.82 -12.22 56.04
CA ASN A 68 5.58 -12.89 54.77
C ASN A 68 4.25 -12.42 54.15
N PRO A 69 4.23 -11.31 53.39
CA PRO A 69 3.02 -10.76 52.80
C PRO A 69 2.45 -11.66 51.71
N CYS A 70 1.15 -11.52 51.45
CA CYS A 70 0.49 -12.16 50.31
C CYS A 70 1.02 -11.62 48.97
N GLU A 71 1.13 -12.51 47.97
CA GLU A 71 1.42 -12.11 46.59
C GLU A 71 0.32 -11.18 46.05
N ILE A 72 -0.95 -11.52 46.33
CA ILE A 72 -2.12 -10.72 46.00
C ILE A 72 -3.01 -10.61 47.25
N GLY A 73 -3.47 -9.40 47.54
CA GLY A 73 -4.38 -9.12 48.66
C GLY A 73 -3.69 -8.79 49.99
N CYS A 74 -4.50 -8.71 51.03
CA CYS A 74 -4.09 -8.46 52.41
C CYS A 74 -3.90 -9.77 53.15
N CYS A 75 -2.90 -9.81 54.03
CA CYS A 75 -2.72 -10.90 54.96
C CYS A 75 -3.57 -10.67 56.20
N SER A 76 -4.55 -11.55 56.44
CA SER A 76 -5.30 -11.57 57.70
C SER A 76 -4.45 -12.09 58.86
N LYS A 77 -4.78 -11.73 60.09
CA LYS A 77 -4.15 -12.23 61.33
C LYS A 77 -4.32 -13.74 61.55
N PHE A 78 -5.18 -14.38 60.76
CA PHE A 78 -5.40 -15.82 60.72
C PHE A 78 -4.48 -16.53 59.71
N GLY A 79 -3.65 -15.77 58.99
CA GLY A 79 -2.66 -16.28 58.04
C GLY A 79 -3.23 -16.68 56.68
N PHE A 80 -4.36 -16.08 56.29
CA PHE A 80 -4.97 -16.23 54.96
C PHE A 80 -4.89 -14.93 54.15
N CYS A 81 -4.71 -15.10 52.84
CA CYS A 81 -4.67 -14.03 51.85
C CYS A 81 -6.05 -13.79 51.24
N GLY A 82 -6.42 -12.52 51.09
CA GLY A 82 -7.66 -12.14 50.42
C GLY A 82 -7.82 -10.63 50.31
N LEU A 83 -8.90 -10.20 49.67
CA LEU A 83 -9.23 -8.79 49.45
C LEU A 83 -10.53 -8.44 50.18
N GLY A 84 -10.81 -7.14 50.33
CA GLY A 84 -12.04 -6.70 50.97
C GLY A 84 -11.95 -6.56 52.49
N PRO A 85 -13.05 -6.20 53.16
CA PRO A 85 -13.06 -5.91 54.59
C PRO A 85 -12.66 -7.11 55.45
N GLU A 86 -12.98 -8.34 55.03
CA GLU A 86 -12.69 -9.56 55.80
C GLU A 86 -11.20 -9.90 55.89
N PHE A 87 -10.37 -9.29 55.04
CA PHE A 87 -8.92 -9.51 55.03
C PHE A 87 -8.13 -8.23 55.28
N CYS A 88 -8.63 -7.09 54.79
CA CYS A 88 -7.92 -5.81 54.79
C CYS A 88 -8.34 -4.85 55.92
N ALA A 89 -9.36 -5.17 56.72
CA ALA A 89 -9.76 -4.33 57.84
C ALA A 89 -8.62 -4.14 58.86
N LYS A 90 -8.55 -2.95 59.47
CA LYS A 90 -7.43 -2.54 60.34
C LYS A 90 -7.20 -3.48 61.53
N ASP A 91 -8.27 -4.10 62.04
CA ASP A 91 -8.28 -5.03 63.17
C ASP A 91 -8.11 -6.51 62.75
N ILE A 92 -8.05 -6.76 61.45
CA ILE A 92 -7.90 -8.10 60.86
C ILE A 92 -6.56 -8.24 60.15
N CYS A 93 -6.12 -7.23 59.41
CA CYS A 93 -4.94 -7.31 58.57
C CYS A 93 -3.62 -7.13 59.35
N VAL A 94 -2.62 -7.95 59.03
CA VAL A 94 -1.25 -7.90 59.61
C VAL A 94 -0.17 -7.50 58.61
N SER A 95 -0.41 -7.65 57.31
CA SER A 95 0.53 -7.23 56.25
C SER A 95 -0.22 -6.95 54.94
N GLY A 96 0.25 -5.99 54.14
CA GLY A 96 -0.38 -5.65 52.85
C GLY A 96 -1.74 -4.92 52.95
N CYS A 97 -2.06 -4.31 54.09
CA CYS A 97 -3.42 -3.83 54.42
C CYS A 97 -3.99 -2.69 53.57
N GLY A 98 -3.16 -2.08 52.72
CA GLY A 98 -3.59 -1.06 51.77
C GLY A 98 -4.04 -1.61 50.42
N ARG A 99 -3.90 -2.93 50.18
CA ARG A 99 -4.31 -3.57 48.92
C ARG A 99 -5.82 -3.50 48.76
N LYS A 100 -6.26 -3.28 47.53
CA LYS A 100 -7.67 -3.16 47.15
C LYS A 100 -7.99 -4.13 46.02
N GLY A 101 -9.24 -4.55 45.94
CA GLY A 101 -9.74 -5.26 44.76
C GLY A 101 -9.83 -4.32 43.57
N GLU A 102 -9.73 -4.86 42.37
CA GLU A 102 -9.85 -4.10 41.12
C GLU A 102 -11.22 -3.45 41.00
N CYS A 103 -12.25 -4.17 41.45
CA CYS A 103 -13.64 -3.76 41.35
C CYS A 103 -14.41 -3.95 42.66
N ASP A 104 -15.54 -3.25 42.75
CA ASP A 104 -16.44 -3.29 43.88
C ASP A 104 -17.63 -4.22 43.60
N HIS A 105 -17.67 -5.37 44.27
CA HIS A 105 -18.82 -6.29 44.24
C HIS A 105 -19.79 -6.06 45.42
N GLY A 106 -19.62 -4.98 46.19
CA GLY A 106 -20.44 -4.66 47.37
C GLY A 106 -19.64 -4.23 48.62
N TRP A 107 -18.31 -4.10 48.50
CA TRP A 107 -17.42 -3.67 49.58
C TRP A 107 -17.31 -2.14 49.71
N GLY A 108 -17.52 -1.40 48.63
CA GLY A 108 -17.27 0.04 48.55
C GLY A 108 -15.84 0.40 48.13
N LEU A 109 -15.65 1.60 47.58
CA LEU A 109 -14.35 2.15 47.11
C LEU A 109 -13.26 2.28 48.20
N LYS A 110 -13.63 2.07 49.47
CA LYS A 110 -12.65 1.93 50.55
C LYS A 110 -11.77 0.69 50.32
N TRP A 111 -12.35 -0.39 49.82
CA TRP A 111 -11.68 -1.69 49.62
C TRP A 111 -11.45 -2.05 48.16
N SER A 112 -11.98 -1.25 47.23
CA SER A 112 -11.86 -1.47 45.79
C SER A 112 -11.29 -0.24 45.09
N GLU A 113 -10.53 -0.43 44.02
CA GLU A 113 -9.94 0.62 43.20
C GLU A 113 -11.00 1.33 42.36
N LYS A 114 -11.91 0.57 41.75
CA LYS A 114 -13.00 1.07 40.93
C LYS A 114 -14.35 0.54 41.39
N SER A 115 -15.40 1.31 41.17
CA SER A 115 -16.77 0.88 41.49
C SER A 115 -17.32 -0.15 40.49
N ARG A 116 -16.73 -0.22 39.30
CA ARG A 116 -17.04 -1.17 38.23
C ARG A 116 -15.76 -1.51 37.46
N CYS A 117 -15.75 -2.67 36.84
CA CYS A 117 -14.66 -3.06 35.96
C CYS A 117 -14.63 -2.20 34.68
N PRO A 118 -13.44 -1.92 34.14
CA PRO A 118 -13.29 -1.38 32.80
C PRO A 118 -14.05 -2.19 31.74
N LEU A 119 -14.45 -1.54 30.65
CA LEU A 119 -15.22 -2.16 29.56
C LEU A 119 -16.52 -2.87 29.97
N ASN A 120 -17.06 -2.58 31.17
CA ASN A 120 -18.25 -3.23 31.71
C ASN A 120 -18.16 -4.77 31.74
N VAL A 121 -16.95 -5.31 31.96
CA VAL A 121 -16.79 -6.73 32.31
C VAL A 121 -17.28 -6.99 33.74
N CYS A 122 -17.40 -8.24 34.15
CA CYS A 122 -18.01 -8.59 35.43
C CYS A 122 -17.00 -8.52 36.57
N CYS A 123 -17.47 -8.12 37.76
CA CYS A 123 -16.69 -8.15 38.99
C CYS A 123 -16.97 -9.47 39.72
N SER A 124 -15.93 -10.24 40.03
CA SER A 124 -16.08 -11.45 40.84
C SER A 124 -16.32 -11.13 42.32
N ASP A 125 -16.80 -12.13 43.06
CA ASP A 125 -16.95 -12.06 44.53
C ASP A 125 -15.63 -11.89 45.28
N PHE A 126 -14.50 -11.95 44.57
CA PHE A 126 -13.16 -11.73 45.12
C PHE A 126 -12.57 -10.36 44.72
N GLY A 127 -13.36 -9.53 44.02
CA GLY A 127 -12.96 -8.17 43.62
C GLY A 127 -12.04 -8.12 42.40
N PHE A 128 -12.09 -9.10 41.50
CA PHE A 128 -11.33 -9.12 40.24
C PHE A 128 -12.25 -8.95 39.02
N CYS A 129 -11.71 -8.40 37.94
CA CYS A 129 -12.44 -8.17 36.69
C CYS A 129 -12.25 -9.30 35.67
N GLY A 130 -13.35 -9.73 35.02
CA GLY A 130 -13.27 -10.77 33.99
C GLY A 130 -14.57 -11.00 33.22
N THR A 131 -14.48 -11.80 32.16
CA THR A 131 -15.59 -12.12 31.25
C THR A 131 -16.06 -13.56 31.33
N THR A 132 -15.31 -14.44 32.00
CA THR A 132 -15.62 -15.88 32.08
C THR A 132 -16.77 -16.15 33.03
N LYS A 133 -17.25 -17.40 33.05
CA LYS A 133 -18.38 -17.82 33.89
C LYS A 133 -18.11 -17.60 35.39
N GLU A 134 -16.86 -17.71 35.81
CA GLU A 134 -16.42 -17.47 37.19
C GLU A 134 -16.65 -16.01 37.63
N PHE A 135 -16.69 -15.07 36.69
CA PHE A 135 -16.92 -13.64 36.95
C PHE A 135 -18.35 -13.22 36.62
N CYS A 136 -18.90 -13.70 35.50
CA CYS A 136 -20.18 -13.26 34.97
C CYS A 136 -21.36 -14.21 35.28
N GLY A 137 -21.12 -15.39 35.85
CA GLY A 137 -22.12 -16.44 35.97
C GLY A 137 -22.70 -16.81 34.60
N ASN A 138 -24.03 -16.89 34.50
CA ASN A 138 -24.73 -17.18 33.23
C ASN A 138 -25.09 -15.92 32.43
N THR A 139 -24.54 -14.75 32.79
CA THR A 139 -24.87 -13.48 32.13
C THR A 139 -24.20 -13.39 30.76
N THR A 140 -25.00 -13.30 29.69
CA THR A 140 -24.53 -13.13 28.31
C THR A 140 -24.81 -11.72 27.81
N VAL A 141 -23.90 -11.17 26.99
CA VAL A 141 -24.06 -9.86 26.37
C VAL A 141 -24.99 -9.98 25.17
N LYS A 142 -26.01 -9.11 25.11
CA LYS A 142 -26.93 -9.05 23.97
C LYS A 142 -26.32 -8.18 22.88
N HIS A 143 -26.29 -8.69 21.66
CA HIS A 143 -25.96 -7.95 20.45
C HIS A 143 -26.86 -8.39 19.31
N GLU A 144 -26.98 -7.57 18.28
CA GLU A 144 -27.78 -7.89 17.09
C GLU A 144 -27.10 -9.01 16.29
N THR A 145 -27.93 -9.90 15.73
CA THR A 145 -27.44 -10.94 14.81
C THR A 145 -28.03 -10.72 13.43
N CYS A 146 -27.21 -10.94 12.42
CA CYS A 146 -27.56 -10.64 11.03
C CYS A 146 -27.51 -11.91 10.17
N SER A 147 -28.15 -11.86 8.99
CA SER A 147 -28.08 -12.95 8.03
C SER A 147 -26.64 -13.21 7.58
N LYS A 148 -26.25 -14.48 7.49
CA LYS A 148 -24.97 -14.91 6.91
C LYS A 148 -24.84 -14.62 5.41
N ASP A 149 -25.95 -14.31 4.72
CA ASP A 149 -25.97 -14.06 3.27
C ASP A 149 -25.84 -12.56 2.92
N ARG A 150 -25.77 -11.68 3.93
CA ARG A 150 -25.58 -10.24 3.69
C ARG A 150 -24.22 -9.97 3.03
N TYR A 151 -24.08 -8.83 2.38
CA TYR A 151 -22.76 -8.34 1.95
C TYR A 151 -22.07 -7.59 3.09
N LEU A 152 -20.74 -7.67 3.11
CA LEU A 152 -19.90 -6.78 3.92
C LEU A 152 -19.67 -5.49 3.12
N THR A 153 -19.97 -4.33 3.72
CA THR A 153 -19.84 -3.03 3.07
C THR A 153 -18.40 -2.52 3.06
N ARG A 154 -17.60 -2.94 4.05
CA ARG A 154 -16.21 -2.54 4.19
C ARG A 154 -15.27 -3.73 4.00
N VAL A 155 -14.34 -3.58 3.07
CA VAL A 155 -13.16 -4.43 2.93
C VAL A 155 -11.98 -3.46 2.97
N VAL A 156 -11.36 -3.36 4.14
CA VAL A 156 -10.26 -2.42 4.41
C VAL A 156 -8.95 -3.16 4.22
N GLY A 157 -7.98 -2.59 3.53
CA GLY A 157 -6.64 -3.18 3.48
C GLY A 157 -5.58 -2.17 3.86
N TYR A 158 -4.61 -2.58 4.67
CA TYR A 158 -3.43 -1.76 4.95
C TYR A 158 -2.37 -2.01 3.88
N PHE A 159 -1.86 -0.93 3.29
CA PHE A 159 -0.72 -0.97 2.37
C PHE A 159 0.49 -0.38 3.07
N GLU A 160 1.50 -1.21 3.33
CA GLU A 160 2.73 -0.78 3.99
C GLU A 160 3.63 0.00 3.02
N GLY A 161 4.00 1.24 3.35
CA GLY A 161 4.89 2.08 2.53
C GLY A 161 6.30 1.50 2.38
N TRP A 162 6.69 0.55 3.23
CA TRP A 162 7.95 -0.20 3.11
C TRP A 162 7.83 -1.50 2.32
N ALA A 163 6.61 -1.97 1.98
CA ALA A 163 6.42 -3.22 1.25
C ALA A 163 7.18 -3.27 -0.09
N SER A 164 7.24 -2.11 -0.73
CA SER A 164 7.90 -1.89 -2.02
C SER A 164 9.43 -1.90 -1.93
N ARG A 165 9.97 -1.90 -0.71
CA ARG A 165 11.40 -1.88 -0.40
C ARG A 165 11.90 -3.19 0.21
N ARG A 166 11.04 -4.21 0.29
CA ARG A 166 11.43 -5.55 0.78
C ARG A 166 12.47 -6.20 -0.14
N PRO A 167 13.39 -7.02 0.40
CA PRO A 167 14.48 -7.62 -0.37
C PRO A 167 13.98 -8.61 -1.44
N CYS A 168 12.84 -9.25 -1.20
CA CYS A 168 12.10 -10.06 -2.15
C CYS A 168 10.60 -9.93 -1.87
N ASN A 169 9.79 -10.42 -2.79
CA ASN A 169 8.34 -10.27 -2.77
C ASN A 169 7.91 -8.82 -2.49
N ASP A 170 8.62 -7.87 -3.10
CA ASP A 170 8.25 -6.46 -3.09
C ASP A 170 6.83 -6.30 -3.66
N PHE A 171 6.05 -5.42 -3.04
CA PHE A 171 4.65 -5.24 -3.39
C PHE A 171 4.35 -3.76 -3.66
N TRP A 172 3.79 -3.52 -4.84
CA TRP A 172 3.55 -2.21 -5.43
C TRP A 172 2.05 -1.87 -5.42
N PRO A 173 1.67 -0.58 -5.44
CA PRO A 173 0.26 -0.19 -5.52
C PRO A 173 -0.48 -0.84 -6.70
N GLU A 174 0.17 -0.99 -7.85
CA GLU A 174 -0.40 -1.57 -9.08
C GLU A 174 -0.71 -3.08 -8.96
N GLN A 175 -0.14 -3.75 -7.96
CA GLN A 175 -0.44 -5.16 -7.69
C GLN A 175 -1.72 -5.34 -6.85
N ILE A 176 -2.30 -4.25 -6.35
CA ILE A 176 -3.55 -4.31 -5.60
C ILE A 176 -4.70 -4.60 -6.58
N PRO A 177 -5.42 -5.73 -6.46
CA PRO A 177 -6.50 -6.04 -7.38
C PRO A 177 -7.68 -5.08 -7.16
N LEU A 178 -8.12 -4.45 -8.27
CA LEU A 178 -9.27 -3.55 -8.28
C LEU A 178 -10.56 -4.30 -7.90
N GLY A 179 -11.47 -3.61 -7.22
CA GLY A 179 -12.75 -4.17 -6.81
C GLY A 179 -12.72 -5.07 -5.58
N VAL A 180 -11.54 -5.31 -4.98
CA VAL A 180 -11.46 -6.04 -3.71
C VAL A 180 -11.72 -5.10 -2.54
N TYR A 181 -10.90 -4.06 -2.43
CA TYR A 181 -10.89 -3.15 -1.29
C TYR A 181 -11.87 -1.99 -1.48
N SER A 182 -12.70 -1.71 -0.49
CA SER A 182 -13.45 -0.45 -0.45
C SER A 182 -12.65 0.67 0.18
N HIS A 183 -11.73 0.35 1.09
CA HIS A 183 -10.82 1.30 1.72
C HIS A 183 -9.40 0.74 1.69
N ILE A 184 -8.42 1.59 1.40
CA ILE A 184 -7.01 1.27 1.57
C ILE A 184 -6.40 2.29 2.53
N ASN A 185 -5.82 1.81 3.63
CA ASN A 185 -5.08 2.64 4.57
C ASN A 185 -3.60 2.58 4.20
N PHE A 186 -3.03 3.68 3.73
CA PHE A 186 -1.58 3.77 3.52
C PHE A 186 -0.89 3.87 4.89
N ALA A 187 -0.11 2.84 5.26
CA ALA A 187 0.63 2.75 6.51
C ALA A 187 2.13 3.01 6.26
N PHE A 188 2.74 4.08 6.75
CA PHE A 188 2.17 5.16 7.56
C PHE A 188 2.79 6.49 7.14
N ALA A 189 2.08 7.60 7.39
CA ALA A 189 2.71 8.90 7.57
C ALA A 189 3.18 9.10 9.02
N THR A 190 4.02 10.10 9.26
CA THR A 190 4.54 10.44 10.58
C THR A 190 4.15 11.86 11.01
N ILE A 191 4.37 12.18 12.28
CA ILE A 191 4.09 13.48 12.88
C ILE A 191 5.39 14.03 13.47
N LYS A 192 5.78 15.23 13.06
CA LYS A 192 7.02 15.86 13.52
C LYS A 192 6.89 16.33 14.98
N PRO A 193 7.74 15.85 15.93
CA PRO A 193 7.57 16.09 17.37
C PRO A 193 7.40 17.55 17.79
N ASP A 194 8.23 18.47 17.26
CA ASP A 194 8.26 19.87 17.74
C ASP A 194 7.13 20.74 17.19
N THR A 195 6.62 20.37 16.02
CA THR A 195 5.70 21.21 15.23
C THR A 195 4.31 20.62 15.10
N TYR A 196 4.18 19.31 15.34
CA TYR A 196 2.98 18.51 15.14
C TYR A 196 2.50 18.48 13.67
N GLU A 197 3.39 18.79 12.73
CA GLU A 197 3.11 18.72 11.30
C GLU A 197 3.17 17.26 10.79
N VAL A 198 2.24 16.90 9.92
CA VAL A 198 2.19 15.61 9.24
C VAL A 198 3.18 15.61 8.08
N LEU A 199 4.04 14.58 8.03
CA LEU A 199 5.07 14.40 7.01
C LEU A 199 5.06 12.96 6.49
N PRO A 200 5.61 12.72 5.28
CA PRO A 200 5.90 11.36 4.85
C PRO A 200 6.86 10.69 5.82
N SER A 201 6.64 9.42 6.16
CA SER A 201 7.58 8.66 7.00
C SER A 201 8.91 8.44 6.29
N ASP A 202 8.87 8.23 4.97
CA ASP A 202 10.02 8.26 4.08
C ASP A 202 9.72 9.16 2.87
N ASN A 203 10.73 9.90 2.38
CA ASN A 203 10.57 10.74 1.20
C ASN A 203 10.19 9.95 -0.06
N ARG A 204 10.53 8.65 -0.11
CA ARG A 204 10.14 7.75 -1.21
C ARG A 204 8.64 7.44 -1.23
N ASP A 205 7.96 7.54 -0.09
CA ASP A 205 6.53 7.25 0.03
C ASP A 205 5.67 8.26 -0.74
N VAL A 206 6.18 9.48 -0.96
CA VAL A 206 5.48 10.53 -1.72
C VAL A 206 5.00 10.04 -3.09
N LYS A 207 5.85 9.31 -3.82
CA LYS A 207 5.48 8.74 -5.13
C LYS A 207 4.52 7.57 -5.01
N LEU A 208 4.59 6.82 -3.92
CA LEU A 208 3.65 5.73 -3.65
C LEU A 208 2.25 6.26 -3.36
N TYR A 209 2.12 7.42 -2.71
CA TYR A 209 0.83 8.07 -2.50
C TYR A 209 0.14 8.37 -3.83
N GLU A 210 0.86 9.00 -4.76
CA GLU A 210 0.34 9.37 -6.08
C GLU A 210 -0.13 8.13 -6.86
N ARG A 211 0.70 7.07 -6.88
CA ARG A 211 0.40 5.80 -7.55
C ARG A 211 -0.80 5.07 -6.93
N LEU A 212 -0.87 5.02 -5.60
CA LEU A 212 -2.00 4.40 -4.91
C LEU A 212 -3.29 5.19 -5.16
N VAL A 213 -3.24 6.52 -5.07
CA VAL A 213 -4.39 7.39 -5.32
C VAL A 213 -4.88 7.33 -6.76
N ALA A 214 -3.98 7.11 -7.73
CA ALA A 214 -4.34 6.91 -9.12
C ALA A 214 -5.24 5.69 -9.35
N LEU A 215 -5.19 4.65 -8.50
CA LEU A 215 -6.07 3.47 -8.63
C LEU A 215 -7.57 3.83 -8.53
N LYS A 216 -7.92 4.93 -7.85
CA LYS A 216 -9.30 5.45 -7.81
C LYS A 216 -9.82 5.90 -9.17
N LYS A 217 -8.95 6.09 -10.17
CA LYS A 217 -9.39 6.32 -11.56
C LYS A 217 -10.18 5.13 -12.09
N TYR A 218 -9.86 3.91 -11.64
CA TYR A 218 -10.43 2.65 -12.13
C TYR A 218 -11.45 2.04 -11.16
N ASP A 219 -11.22 2.16 -9.85
CA ASP A 219 -12.21 1.82 -8.80
C ASP A 219 -12.69 3.10 -8.11
N LYS A 220 -13.74 3.72 -8.68
CA LYS A 220 -14.31 4.99 -8.18
C LYS A 220 -14.93 4.87 -6.78
N ASP A 221 -15.31 3.65 -6.40
CA ASP A 221 -15.92 3.37 -5.10
C ASP A 221 -14.85 3.20 -4.00
N MET A 222 -13.58 3.06 -4.39
CA MET A 222 -12.47 2.91 -3.46
C MET A 222 -12.09 4.23 -2.79
N LYS A 223 -11.90 4.18 -1.48
CA LYS A 223 -11.38 5.27 -0.65
C LYS A 223 -9.97 4.97 -0.22
N ILE A 224 -9.10 5.97 -0.20
CA ILE A 224 -7.71 5.80 0.24
C ILE A 224 -7.47 6.74 1.41
N PHE A 225 -7.13 6.16 2.56
CA PHE A 225 -6.84 6.89 3.79
C PHE A 225 -5.33 6.96 3.99
N ILE A 226 -4.89 8.00 4.68
CA ILE A 226 -3.56 8.01 5.27
C ILE A 226 -3.66 7.51 6.72
N ALA A 227 -2.86 6.51 7.09
CA ALA A 227 -2.75 6.05 8.47
C ALA A 227 -1.57 6.76 9.17
N LEU A 228 -1.77 7.15 10.43
CA LEU A 228 -0.77 7.79 11.28
C LEU A 228 -0.61 6.99 12.56
N GLY A 229 0.63 6.66 12.92
CA GLY A 229 0.93 5.90 14.13
C GLY A 229 1.61 4.57 13.83
N GLY A 230 1.06 3.49 14.38
CA GLY A 230 1.58 2.14 14.31
C GLY A 230 2.59 1.83 15.41
N TRP A 231 2.94 0.55 15.53
CA TRP A 231 3.74 0.04 16.64
C TRP A 231 5.03 0.83 16.90
N THR A 232 5.89 0.99 15.91
CA THR A 232 7.19 1.69 16.09
C THR A 232 7.06 3.18 16.38
N PHE A 233 5.97 3.83 15.97
CA PHE A 233 5.76 5.26 16.25
C PHE A 233 5.59 5.53 17.75
N ASN A 234 5.07 4.55 18.50
CA ASN A 234 4.79 4.65 19.92
C ASN A 234 5.91 4.04 20.80
N ASP A 235 6.95 3.46 20.19
CA ASP A 235 8.14 2.98 20.90
C ASP A 235 8.90 4.16 21.55
N PRO A 236 9.70 3.91 22.61
CA PRO A 236 10.53 4.95 23.23
C PRO A 236 11.37 5.72 22.21
N GLY A 237 11.14 7.02 22.11
CA GLY A 237 11.77 7.89 21.11
C GLY A 237 11.09 9.25 20.98
N PRO A 238 11.46 10.06 19.98
CA PRO A 238 10.94 11.41 19.80
C PRO A 238 9.42 11.47 19.54
N THR A 239 8.83 10.41 19.01
CA THR A 239 7.41 10.32 18.66
C THR A 239 6.53 9.71 19.74
N ALA A 240 7.14 9.08 20.75
CA ALA A 240 6.47 8.24 21.74
C ALA A 240 5.26 8.91 22.43
N THR A 241 5.36 10.20 22.77
CA THR A 241 4.31 10.91 23.50
C THR A 241 3.39 11.75 22.62
N ILE A 242 3.56 11.72 21.29
CA ILE A 242 2.89 12.67 20.39
C ILE A 242 1.37 12.56 20.48
N PHE A 243 0.81 11.35 20.48
CA PHE A 243 -0.65 11.20 20.55
C PHE A 243 -1.22 11.70 21.88
N SER A 244 -0.58 11.38 23.00
CA SER A 244 -0.99 11.91 24.31
C SER A 244 -0.89 13.44 24.36
N ASP A 245 0.17 14.02 23.77
CA ASP A 245 0.35 15.47 23.66
C ASP A 245 -0.74 16.16 22.82
N LEU A 246 -1.10 15.56 21.68
CA LEU A 246 -2.17 16.03 20.82
C LEU A 246 -3.52 15.92 21.54
N ALA A 247 -3.78 14.81 22.21
CA ALA A 247 -5.02 14.61 22.95
C ALA A 247 -5.19 15.66 24.06
N ALA A 248 -4.10 16.02 24.74
CA ALA A 248 -4.12 16.95 25.87
C ALA A 248 -4.16 18.45 25.51
N SER A 249 -3.91 18.87 24.26
CA SER A 249 -3.75 20.29 23.91
C SER A 249 -4.43 20.71 22.61
N GLU A 250 -5.46 21.56 22.71
CA GLU A 250 -6.14 22.13 21.54
C GLU A 250 -5.22 22.98 20.65
N GLU A 251 -4.19 23.62 21.20
CA GLU A 251 -3.22 24.40 20.40
C GLU A 251 -2.41 23.47 19.49
N LYS A 252 -1.93 22.35 20.03
CA LYS A 252 -1.21 21.33 19.26
C LYS A 252 -2.15 20.67 18.23
N GLN A 253 -3.39 20.40 18.60
CA GLN A 253 -4.44 19.92 17.69
C GLN A 253 -4.63 20.84 16.49
N LYS A 254 -4.70 22.17 16.68
CA LYS A 254 -4.86 23.12 15.56
C LYS A 254 -3.70 23.04 14.56
N LYS A 255 -2.45 22.91 15.03
CA LYS A 255 -1.27 22.76 14.16
C LYS A 255 -1.34 21.45 13.38
N PHE A 256 -1.62 20.35 14.09
CA PHE A 256 -1.79 19.04 13.51
C PHE A 256 -2.93 18.98 12.48
N PHE A 257 -4.14 19.43 12.82
CA PHE A 257 -5.28 19.39 11.91
C PHE A 257 -5.06 20.20 10.64
N LYS A 258 -4.46 21.40 10.76
CA LYS A 258 -4.12 22.23 9.59
C LYS A 258 -3.15 21.48 8.67
N SER A 259 -2.11 20.88 9.25
CA SER A 259 -1.11 20.13 8.49
C SER A 259 -1.69 18.87 7.86
N LEU A 260 -2.48 18.09 8.61
CA LEU A 260 -3.16 16.89 8.15
C LEU A 260 -4.10 17.16 6.97
N VAL A 261 -4.96 18.17 7.08
CA VAL A 261 -5.87 18.55 5.98
C VAL A 261 -5.08 18.97 4.74
N SER A 262 -3.99 19.73 4.93
CA SER A 262 -3.10 20.11 3.82
C SER A 262 -2.45 18.88 3.19
N PHE A 263 -1.95 17.94 3.98
CA PHE A 263 -1.31 16.70 3.54
C PHE A 263 -2.29 15.83 2.75
N MET A 264 -3.48 15.59 3.30
CA MET A 264 -4.55 14.84 2.63
C MET A 264 -4.92 15.50 1.31
N SER A 265 -5.13 16.82 1.31
CA SER A 265 -5.47 17.56 0.09
C SER A 265 -4.38 17.45 -0.98
N THR A 266 -3.11 17.56 -0.58
CA THR A 266 -1.96 17.52 -1.49
C THR A 266 -1.87 16.19 -2.22
N TYR A 267 -2.04 15.08 -1.51
CA TYR A 267 -1.83 13.73 -2.06
C TYR A 267 -3.11 13.00 -2.44
N GLY A 268 -4.29 13.61 -2.26
CA GLY A 268 -5.56 13.04 -2.72
C GLY A 268 -6.21 12.00 -1.80
N PHE A 269 -5.90 11.97 -0.51
CA PHE A 269 -6.51 11.06 0.48
C PHE A 269 -7.96 11.42 0.87
N ASP A 270 -8.83 10.42 0.99
CA ASP A 270 -10.27 10.56 1.29
C ASP A 270 -10.62 10.48 2.78
N GLY A 271 -9.63 10.17 3.62
CA GLY A 271 -9.83 10.02 5.06
C GLY A 271 -8.51 9.81 5.79
N VAL A 272 -8.62 9.62 7.10
CA VAL A 272 -7.48 9.37 7.98
C VAL A 272 -7.81 8.22 8.93
N ASP A 273 -6.82 7.38 9.16
CA ASP A 273 -6.84 6.35 10.20
C ASP A 273 -5.80 6.71 11.27
N LEU A 274 -6.19 6.66 12.55
CA LEU A 274 -5.24 6.85 13.65
C LEU A 274 -4.96 5.55 14.36
N ASP A 275 -3.69 5.18 14.39
CA ASP A 275 -3.18 3.96 14.96
C ASP A 275 -2.33 4.26 16.20
N TRP A 276 -3.01 4.70 17.27
CA TRP A 276 -2.39 5.02 18.55
C TRP A 276 -2.31 3.77 19.43
N GLU A 277 -1.08 3.30 19.65
CA GLU A 277 -0.80 2.08 20.39
C GLU A 277 0.04 2.33 21.65
N TYR A 278 -0.52 2.60 22.83
CA TYR A 278 -1.94 2.74 23.17
C TYR A 278 -2.15 3.88 24.19
N PRO A 279 -3.33 4.52 24.25
CA PRO A 279 -3.65 5.52 25.27
C PRO A 279 -3.55 4.94 26.69
N GLU A 280 -3.15 5.77 27.65
CA GLU A 280 -3.00 5.44 29.09
C GLU A 280 -1.99 4.33 29.46
N ASP A 281 -1.67 3.41 28.55
CA ASP A 281 -0.71 2.34 28.79
C ASP A 281 0.73 2.87 28.95
N ILE A 282 1.32 2.63 30.11
CA ILE A 282 2.62 3.21 30.47
C ILE A 282 3.78 2.60 29.68
N ASP A 283 3.68 1.32 29.28
CA ASP A 283 4.68 0.65 28.46
C ASP A 283 4.73 1.24 27.04
N ARG A 284 3.66 1.95 26.67
CA ARG A 284 3.48 2.68 25.41
C ARG A 284 3.47 4.20 25.56
N ASN A 285 4.00 4.72 26.68
CA ASN A 285 4.11 6.15 26.96
C ASN A 285 2.78 6.91 27.06
N GLY A 286 1.69 6.19 27.32
CA GLY A 286 0.37 6.73 27.61
C GLY A 286 0.29 7.42 28.98
N ARG A 287 -0.73 8.26 29.15
CA ARG A 287 -1.00 9.01 30.39
C ARG A 287 -2.44 8.79 30.86
N PRO A 288 -2.73 8.82 32.18
CA PRO A 288 -4.08 8.62 32.71
C PRO A 288 -5.15 9.58 32.16
N GLN A 289 -4.74 10.77 31.70
CA GLN A 289 -5.67 11.75 31.13
C GLN A 289 -6.14 11.35 29.72
N ASP A 290 -5.44 10.44 29.03
CA ASP A 290 -5.71 10.05 27.66
C ASP A 290 -7.11 9.46 27.49
N TYR A 291 -7.59 8.64 28.44
CA TYR A 291 -8.94 8.06 28.44
C TYR A 291 -10.03 9.12 28.22
N LYS A 292 -9.90 10.28 28.88
CA LYS A 292 -10.87 11.40 28.76
C LYS A 292 -10.54 12.36 27.63
N ASN A 293 -9.28 12.44 27.22
CA ASN A 293 -8.81 13.40 26.23
C ASN A 293 -8.96 12.87 24.80
N PHE A 294 -8.79 11.57 24.60
CA PHE A 294 -8.84 10.97 23.27
C PHE A 294 -10.20 11.15 22.58
N PRO A 295 -11.37 10.93 23.23
CA PRO A 295 -12.66 11.23 22.61
C PRO A 295 -12.84 12.71 22.24
N LYS A 296 -12.30 13.64 23.05
CA LYS A 296 -12.35 15.09 22.75
C LYS A 296 -11.50 15.43 21.54
N PHE A 297 -10.31 14.84 21.45
CA PHE A 297 -9.44 14.95 20.29
C PHE A 297 -10.12 14.43 19.02
N MET A 298 -10.78 13.27 19.09
CA MET A 298 -11.54 12.72 17.97
C MET A 298 -12.74 13.59 17.58
N ALA A 299 -13.46 14.15 18.56
CA ALA A 299 -14.56 15.08 18.30
C ALA A 299 -14.07 16.32 17.52
N ASN A 300 -12.94 16.91 17.95
CA ASN A 300 -12.36 18.08 17.30
C ASN A 300 -11.79 17.76 15.91
N LEU A 301 -11.15 16.59 15.75
CA LEU A 301 -10.66 16.13 14.45
C LEU A 301 -11.82 15.90 13.48
N LYS A 302 -12.85 15.16 13.90
CA LYS A 302 -14.04 14.92 13.08
C LYS A 302 -14.74 16.22 12.67
N LYS A 303 -14.85 17.18 13.58
CA LYS A 303 -15.38 18.52 13.28
C LYS A 303 -14.58 19.22 12.19
N THR A 304 -13.25 19.11 12.20
CA THR A 304 -12.37 19.70 11.20
C THR A 304 -12.49 18.98 9.85
N LEU A 305 -12.48 17.65 9.85
CA LEU A 305 -12.63 16.83 8.64
C LEU A 305 -14.00 16.99 7.97
N ASN A 306 -15.07 17.24 8.74
CA ASN A 306 -16.39 17.58 8.17
C ASN A 306 -16.40 18.89 7.37
N GLN A 307 -15.36 19.73 7.49
CA GLN A 307 -15.19 20.94 6.69
C GLN A 307 -14.45 20.69 5.37
N THR A 308 -14.01 19.45 5.12
CA THR A 308 -13.31 19.05 3.89
C THR A 308 -14.19 18.09 3.08
N PRO A 309 -14.96 18.58 2.08
CA PRO A 309 -15.88 17.75 1.30
C PRO A 309 -15.18 16.54 0.67
N GLY A 310 -15.77 15.36 0.83
CA GLY A 310 -15.24 14.10 0.30
C GLY A 310 -14.04 13.53 1.05
N ARG A 311 -13.59 14.17 2.14
CA ARG A 311 -12.40 13.79 2.93
C ARG A 311 -12.69 13.62 4.42
N ASN A 312 -13.96 13.43 4.76
CA ASN A 312 -14.45 13.56 6.13
C ASN A 312 -14.49 12.24 6.91
N GLU A 313 -14.06 11.13 6.30
CA GLU A 313 -14.01 9.85 6.99
C GLU A 313 -12.81 9.77 7.94
N LEU A 314 -13.05 9.10 9.06
CA LEU A 314 -12.13 8.98 10.18
C LEU A 314 -12.31 7.59 10.78
N SER A 315 -11.24 6.81 10.81
CA SER A 315 -11.16 5.54 11.54
C SER A 315 -10.07 5.58 12.61
N ILE A 316 -10.14 4.65 13.55
CA ILE A 316 -9.03 4.35 14.45
C ILE A 316 -8.86 2.84 14.53
N THR A 317 -7.65 2.41 14.85
CA THR A 317 -7.40 1.01 15.22
C THR A 317 -7.77 0.77 16.68
N LEU A 318 -8.26 -0.42 16.98
CA LEU A 318 -8.52 -0.89 18.34
C LEU A 318 -7.72 -2.16 18.60
N PRO A 319 -7.06 -2.31 19.76
CA PRO A 319 -6.49 -3.59 20.15
C PRO A 319 -7.60 -4.61 20.44
N ALA A 320 -7.31 -5.89 20.22
CA ALA A 320 -8.25 -6.98 20.52
C ALA A 320 -8.18 -7.44 21.99
N SER A 321 -7.07 -7.20 22.69
CA SER A 321 -6.89 -7.64 24.07
C SER A 321 -7.62 -6.73 25.05
N TYR A 322 -8.20 -7.32 26.10
CA TYR A 322 -8.78 -6.55 27.22
C TYR A 322 -7.75 -5.58 27.84
N TRP A 323 -6.48 -6.04 27.95
CA TRP A 323 -5.41 -5.31 28.61
C TRP A 323 -5.16 -3.93 27.99
N TYR A 324 -5.15 -3.83 26.66
CA TYR A 324 -4.98 -2.54 25.98
C TYR A 324 -6.32 -1.84 25.71
N LEU A 325 -7.38 -2.59 25.40
CA LEU A 325 -8.68 -2.00 25.04
C LEU A 325 -9.34 -1.27 26.21
N GLN A 326 -9.04 -1.64 27.46
CA GLN A 326 -9.61 -0.99 28.66
C GLN A 326 -9.32 0.51 28.77
N HIS A 327 -8.34 1.00 28.01
CA HIS A 327 -7.93 2.40 27.98
C HIS A 327 -8.70 3.26 26.95
N PHE A 328 -9.66 2.66 26.24
CA PHE A 328 -10.48 3.35 25.24
C PHE A 328 -11.89 3.61 25.77
N ASP A 329 -12.33 4.88 25.81
CA ASP A 329 -13.74 5.22 26.07
C ASP A 329 -14.59 4.98 24.80
N LEU A 330 -14.86 3.69 24.53
CA LEU A 330 -15.52 3.24 23.29
C LEU A 330 -16.86 3.92 23.04
N LYS A 331 -17.64 4.17 24.10
CA LYS A 331 -18.95 4.82 24.01
C LYS A 331 -18.84 6.30 23.67
N ALA A 332 -17.79 6.99 24.11
CA ALA A 332 -17.53 8.36 23.71
C ALA A 332 -16.91 8.44 22.30
N LEU A 333 -15.99 7.53 21.97
CA LEU A 333 -15.30 7.48 20.66
C LEU A 333 -16.27 7.18 19.51
N SER A 334 -17.18 6.22 19.68
CA SER A 334 -18.14 5.78 18.64
C SER A 334 -19.00 6.91 18.06
N LYS A 335 -19.19 8.01 18.80
CA LYS A 335 -19.92 9.21 18.36
C LYS A 335 -19.18 10.04 17.31
N HIS A 336 -17.87 9.85 17.19
CA HIS A 336 -16.98 10.71 16.39
C HIS A 336 -16.23 9.95 15.31
N ILE A 337 -16.16 8.63 15.43
CA ILE A 337 -15.49 7.72 14.49
C ILE A 337 -16.48 7.18 13.46
N THR A 338 -16.01 7.01 12.22
CA THR A 338 -16.82 6.48 11.11
C THR A 338 -16.90 4.96 11.22
N PHE A 339 -15.77 4.30 11.47
CA PHE A 339 -15.68 2.89 11.82
C PHE A 339 -14.38 2.59 12.59
N PHE A 340 -14.39 1.52 13.37
CA PHE A 340 -13.25 0.99 14.11
C PHE A 340 -12.63 -0.18 13.36
N ASN A 341 -11.30 -0.16 13.21
CA ASN A 341 -10.51 -1.29 12.72
C ASN A 341 -10.01 -2.08 13.94
N ILE A 342 -10.66 -3.18 14.32
CA ILE A 342 -10.16 -3.99 15.44
C ILE A 342 -9.05 -4.92 14.94
N MET A 343 -7.86 -4.81 15.54
CA MET A 343 -6.69 -5.62 15.23
C MET A 343 -6.83 -7.00 15.87
N SER A 344 -7.78 -7.79 15.38
CA SER A 344 -8.10 -9.15 15.84
C SER A 344 -7.13 -10.22 15.31
N TYR A 345 -5.85 -9.89 15.37
CA TYR A 345 -4.69 -10.71 15.08
C TYR A 345 -3.61 -10.40 16.13
N ASP A 346 -2.48 -11.12 16.11
CA ASP A 346 -1.43 -10.99 17.13
C ASP A 346 -1.92 -11.26 18.57
N MET A 347 -2.86 -12.20 18.69
CA MET A 347 -3.31 -12.69 20.00
C MET A 347 -2.21 -13.48 20.72
N HIS A 348 -1.36 -14.14 19.93
CA HIS A 348 -0.25 -14.95 20.39
C HIS A 348 1.00 -14.65 19.57
N GLY A 349 2.15 -14.69 20.23
CA GLY A 349 3.44 -14.39 19.61
C GLY A 349 4.60 -14.86 20.47
N THR A 350 5.82 -14.49 20.09
CA THR A 350 7.03 -14.87 20.83
C THR A 350 7.08 -14.27 22.24
N TRP A 351 6.42 -13.12 22.43
CA TRP A 351 6.30 -12.41 23.71
C TRP A 351 5.50 -13.16 24.79
N ASP A 352 4.79 -14.24 24.45
CA ASP A 352 4.14 -15.10 25.44
C ASP A 352 5.16 -15.90 26.29
N GLN A 353 6.40 -15.99 25.81
CA GLN A 353 7.46 -16.70 26.52
C GLN A 353 7.83 -15.96 27.82
N GLY A 354 7.73 -16.68 28.94
CA GLY A 354 8.00 -16.12 30.27
C GLY A 354 6.80 -15.39 30.89
N ASN A 355 5.70 -15.21 30.15
CA ASN A 355 4.45 -14.69 30.71
C ASN A 355 3.72 -15.80 31.48
N LYS A 356 3.40 -15.56 32.76
CA LYS A 356 2.75 -16.56 33.62
C LYS A 356 1.30 -16.89 33.24
N TRP A 357 0.65 -16.03 32.46
CA TRP A 357 -0.77 -16.16 32.10
C TRP A 357 -0.96 -16.77 30.71
N THR A 358 -0.19 -16.31 29.73
CA THR A 358 -0.30 -16.82 28.34
C THR A 358 0.58 -18.02 28.10
N GLY A 359 1.79 -18.07 28.66
CA GLY A 359 2.73 -19.18 28.54
C GLY A 359 3.26 -19.40 27.12
N SER A 360 4.38 -20.10 26.97
CA SER A 360 5.01 -20.36 25.66
C SER A 360 4.32 -21.48 24.87
N TYR A 361 3.00 -21.43 24.72
CA TYR A 361 2.21 -22.43 24.01
C TYR A 361 2.03 -22.08 22.53
N LEU A 362 1.95 -23.11 21.69
CA LEU A 362 1.63 -23.03 20.27
C LEU A 362 0.15 -22.68 20.11
N ASN A 363 -0.14 -21.40 20.08
CA ASN A 363 -1.49 -20.89 19.86
C ASN A 363 -1.54 -20.06 18.59
N ALA A 364 -2.71 -20.03 17.96
CA ALA A 364 -2.88 -19.31 16.71
C ALA A 364 -3.18 -17.83 16.95
N HIS A 365 -2.48 -16.95 16.25
CA HIS A 365 -2.60 -15.50 16.49
C HIS A 365 -3.89 -14.88 15.93
N THR A 366 -4.69 -15.62 15.14
CA THR A 366 -5.98 -15.20 14.58
C THR A 366 -7.12 -16.14 15.01
N ASN A 367 -7.06 -16.67 16.23
CA ASN A 367 -8.00 -17.64 16.75
C ASN A 367 -9.42 -17.06 16.90
N LEU A 368 -10.39 -17.56 16.12
CA LEU A 368 -11.77 -17.07 16.10
C LEU A 368 -12.48 -17.18 17.47
N THR A 369 -12.13 -18.14 18.32
CA THR A 369 -12.74 -18.21 19.67
C THR A 369 -12.33 -17.04 20.54
N GLU A 370 -11.12 -16.52 20.35
CA GLU A 370 -10.60 -15.36 21.07
C GLU A 370 -11.06 -14.05 20.42
N ILE A 371 -11.18 -14.02 19.07
CA ILE A 371 -11.81 -12.90 18.36
C ILE A 371 -13.24 -12.67 18.87
N LYS A 372 -14.01 -13.74 19.13
CA LYS A 372 -15.33 -13.65 19.78
C LYS A 372 -15.27 -12.97 21.14
N ASN A 373 -14.28 -13.32 21.97
CA ASN A 373 -14.09 -12.70 23.28
C ASN A 373 -13.72 -11.21 23.16
N SER A 374 -12.91 -10.85 22.17
CA SER A 374 -12.55 -9.45 21.90
C SER A 374 -13.75 -8.61 21.46
N LEU A 375 -14.60 -9.14 20.59
CA LEU A 375 -15.81 -8.44 20.16
C LEU A 375 -16.85 -8.33 21.29
N ASP A 376 -16.88 -9.28 22.24
CA ASP A 376 -17.71 -9.20 23.45
C ASP A 376 -17.44 -7.92 24.25
N LEU A 377 -16.18 -7.49 24.31
CA LEU A 377 -15.79 -6.25 24.95
C LEU A 377 -16.42 -5.02 24.28
N LEU A 378 -16.58 -5.03 22.95
CA LEU A 378 -17.22 -3.93 22.23
C LEU A 378 -18.73 -3.88 22.53
N TRP A 379 -19.41 -5.02 22.50
CA TRP A 379 -20.86 -5.08 22.75
C TRP A 379 -21.22 -4.70 24.19
N ARG A 380 -20.36 -5.01 25.17
CA ARG A 380 -20.50 -4.53 26.57
C ARG A 380 -20.46 -3.01 26.70
N ASN A 381 -19.96 -2.31 25.69
CA ASN A 381 -19.84 -0.85 25.68
C ASN A 381 -20.79 -0.20 24.67
N ASP A 382 -21.85 -0.92 24.26
CA ASP A 382 -22.88 -0.46 23.32
C ASP A 382 -22.30 0.01 21.97
N VAL A 383 -21.20 -0.60 21.51
CA VAL A 383 -20.64 -0.32 20.18
C VAL A 383 -21.49 -1.04 19.13
N ASP A 384 -21.99 -0.28 18.16
CA ASP A 384 -22.74 -0.83 17.03
C ASP A 384 -21.82 -1.67 16.12
N GLY A 385 -22.24 -2.89 15.80
CA GLY A 385 -21.54 -3.76 14.84
C GLY A 385 -21.39 -3.10 13.47
N GLY A 386 -22.33 -2.25 13.06
CA GLY A 386 -22.28 -1.45 11.84
C GLY A 386 -21.12 -0.43 11.78
N GLN A 387 -20.44 -0.18 12.90
CA GLN A 387 -19.23 0.64 12.98
C GLN A 387 -17.95 -0.20 13.12
N VAL A 388 -18.02 -1.53 13.21
CA VAL A 388 -16.84 -2.37 13.47
C VAL A 388 -16.40 -3.06 12.17
N VAL A 389 -15.08 -3.11 11.97
CA VAL A 389 -14.40 -3.82 10.90
C VAL A 389 -13.40 -4.79 11.54
N MET A 390 -13.59 -6.10 11.31
CA MET A 390 -12.80 -7.16 11.94
C MET A 390 -11.47 -7.39 11.23
N GLY A 391 -10.36 -7.29 11.94
CA GLY A 391 -9.01 -7.52 11.40
C GLY A 391 -8.72 -8.99 11.09
N LEU A 392 -8.06 -9.20 9.97
CA LEU A 392 -7.53 -10.44 9.43
C LEU A 392 -6.05 -10.24 9.12
N ALA A 393 -5.28 -11.33 9.07
CA ALA A 393 -3.84 -11.29 8.81
C ALA A 393 -3.50 -12.01 7.50
N PHE A 394 -2.70 -11.37 6.65
CA PHE A 394 -2.01 -12.03 5.54
C PHE A 394 -0.58 -12.44 5.91
N TYR A 395 -0.37 -12.78 7.18
CA TYR A 395 0.87 -13.36 7.68
C TYR A 395 0.51 -14.35 8.78
N GLY A 396 1.47 -15.20 9.13
CA GLY A 396 1.38 -16.13 10.24
C GLY A 396 2.42 -15.84 11.31
N ARG A 397 2.08 -16.20 12.56
CA ARG A 397 3.06 -16.30 13.65
C ARG A 397 3.67 -17.69 13.66
N ALA A 398 5.00 -17.72 13.64
CA ALA A 398 5.80 -18.93 13.50
C ALA A 398 6.64 -19.20 14.75
N TYR A 399 6.87 -20.48 15.05
CA TYR A 399 7.58 -20.94 16.23
C TYR A 399 8.54 -22.07 15.90
N THR A 400 9.63 -22.16 16.65
CA THR A 400 10.51 -23.32 16.68
C THR A 400 10.13 -24.22 17.84
N VAL A 401 9.95 -25.51 17.60
CA VAL A 401 9.32 -26.48 18.50
C VAL A 401 10.29 -27.60 18.86
N LYS A 402 10.29 -28.05 20.12
CA LYS A 402 11.03 -29.24 20.57
C LYS A 402 10.05 -30.26 21.16
N GLY A 403 9.53 -31.15 20.31
CA GLY A 403 8.65 -32.24 20.73
C GLY A 403 7.28 -32.19 20.07
N CYS A 404 6.22 -31.99 20.85
CA CYS A 404 4.84 -31.97 20.35
C CYS A 404 4.55 -30.74 19.48
N MET A 405 3.84 -30.94 18.36
CA MET A 405 3.50 -29.90 17.37
C MET A 405 1.99 -29.58 17.27
N ASP A 406 1.16 -30.21 18.10
CA ASP A 406 -0.26 -29.84 18.18
C ASP A 406 -0.42 -28.51 18.92
N PRO A 407 -1.44 -27.69 18.59
CA PRO A 407 -1.76 -26.49 19.36
C PRO A 407 -1.87 -26.76 20.86
N GLY A 408 -1.40 -25.83 21.67
CA GLY A 408 -1.27 -25.97 23.13
C GLY A 408 0.02 -26.64 23.59
N CYS A 409 0.84 -27.20 22.70
CA CYS A 409 2.19 -27.66 23.05
C CYS A 409 3.18 -26.51 23.18
N VAL A 410 4.29 -26.68 23.91
CA VAL A 410 5.23 -25.58 24.18
C VAL A 410 6.24 -25.36 23.06
N TYR A 411 6.49 -24.11 22.70
CA TYR A 411 7.55 -23.72 21.77
C TYR A 411 8.85 -23.33 22.49
N ALA A 412 9.97 -23.43 21.78
CA ALA A 412 11.30 -23.08 22.30
C ALA A 412 11.69 -21.62 22.01
N SER A 413 11.35 -21.13 20.81
CA SER A 413 11.62 -19.76 20.37
C SER A 413 10.69 -19.38 19.21
N GLY A 414 10.84 -18.16 18.69
CA GLY A 414 10.27 -17.80 17.39
C GLY A 414 10.75 -18.72 16.28
N GLY A 415 9.93 -18.86 15.25
CA GLY A 415 10.28 -19.56 14.02
C GLY A 415 11.42 -18.84 13.29
N THR A 416 12.09 -19.57 12.41
CA THR A 416 13.15 -19.02 11.57
C THR A 416 12.58 -17.89 10.71
N ALA A 417 13.33 -16.79 10.60
CA ALA A 417 12.94 -15.65 9.78
C ALA A 417 12.76 -16.05 8.31
N GLY A 418 11.69 -15.55 7.68
CA GLY A 418 11.46 -15.72 6.26
C GLY A 418 12.49 -14.98 5.41
N VAL A 419 12.68 -15.44 4.17
CA VAL A 419 13.67 -14.86 3.23
C VAL A 419 13.30 -13.45 2.77
N CYS A 420 12.03 -13.05 2.89
CA CYS A 420 11.54 -11.72 2.54
C CYS A 420 11.13 -10.92 3.78
N SER A 421 10.52 -11.56 4.79
CA SER A 421 10.14 -10.89 6.04
C SER A 421 11.35 -10.45 6.86
N HIS A 422 12.41 -11.26 6.86
CA HIS A 422 13.60 -11.10 7.71
C HIS A 422 13.30 -10.98 9.21
N GLU A 423 12.11 -11.39 9.65
CA GLU A 423 11.64 -11.24 11.03
C GLU A 423 11.42 -12.62 11.67
N ALA A 424 12.15 -12.91 12.75
CA ALA A 424 12.02 -14.18 13.45
C ALA A 424 10.62 -14.30 14.09
N GLY A 425 9.96 -15.42 13.84
CA GLY A 425 8.61 -15.69 14.32
C GLY A 425 7.48 -15.06 13.51
N VAL A 426 7.79 -14.46 12.35
CA VAL A 426 6.78 -13.96 11.39
C VAL A 426 7.08 -14.49 9.99
N LEU A 427 6.07 -15.08 9.36
CA LEU A 427 6.12 -15.46 7.95
C LEU A 427 4.96 -14.82 7.22
N LEU A 428 5.24 -14.21 6.07
CA LEU A 428 4.22 -13.63 5.22
C LEU A 428 3.44 -14.74 4.50
N ASN A 429 2.18 -14.49 4.11
CA ASN A 429 1.37 -15.52 3.46
C ASN A 429 1.99 -16.03 2.15
N ASN A 430 2.65 -15.17 1.37
CA ASN A 430 3.41 -15.60 0.20
C ASN A 430 4.58 -16.54 0.54
N GLU A 431 5.35 -16.27 1.59
CA GLU A 431 6.42 -17.15 2.08
C GLU A 431 5.84 -18.48 2.57
N ILE A 432 4.71 -18.46 3.27
CA ILE A 432 4.03 -19.68 3.73
C ILE A 432 3.58 -20.53 2.55
N VAL A 433 3.00 -19.92 1.51
CA VAL A 433 2.58 -20.62 0.28
C VAL A 433 3.78 -21.20 -0.47
N GLU A 434 4.88 -20.46 -0.56
CA GLU A 434 6.15 -20.94 -1.14
C GLU A 434 6.68 -22.15 -0.37
N ILE A 435 6.78 -22.07 0.96
CA ILE A 435 7.22 -23.18 1.82
C ILE A 435 6.33 -24.41 1.65
N ILE A 436 5.01 -24.23 1.64
CA ILE A 436 4.05 -25.32 1.42
C ILE A 436 4.28 -26.00 0.08
N ARG A 437 4.50 -25.21 -0.98
CA ARG A 437 4.72 -25.72 -2.34
C ARG A 437 6.06 -26.44 -2.47
N GLU A 438 7.14 -25.85 -1.95
CA GLU A 438 8.50 -26.38 -2.07
C GLU A 438 8.68 -27.68 -1.28
N LYS A 439 8.05 -27.78 -0.11
CA LYS A 439 8.15 -28.95 0.78
C LYS A 439 6.98 -29.94 0.65
N ASP A 440 6.05 -29.72 -0.30
CA ASP A 440 4.83 -30.52 -0.52
C ASP A 440 4.04 -30.77 0.79
N LEU A 441 3.82 -29.71 1.56
CA LEU A 441 3.20 -29.78 2.88
C LEU A 441 1.66 -29.75 2.78
N LYS A 442 0.99 -30.34 3.77
CA LYS A 442 -0.47 -30.34 3.89
C LYS A 442 -0.92 -29.61 5.15
N PRO A 443 -1.41 -28.36 5.03
CA PRO A 443 -1.94 -27.61 6.16
C PRO A 443 -3.16 -28.29 6.79
N LYS A 444 -3.22 -28.32 8.12
CA LYS A 444 -4.34 -28.85 8.92
C LYS A 444 -5.28 -27.71 9.31
N LEU A 445 -6.58 -27.90 9.08
CA LEU A 445 -7.62 -26.97 9.55
C LEU A 445 -7.96 -27.25 11.02
N TYR A 446 -7.92 -26.21 11.84
CA TYR A 446 -8.51 -26.21 13.18
C TYR A 446 -9.82 -25.42 13.13
N LYS A 447 -10.94 -26.14 12.96
CA LYS A 447 -12.23 -25.57 12.56
C LYS A 447 -12.79 -24.56 13.56
N ASP A 448 -12.71 -24.85 14.86
CA ASP A 448 -13.27 -23.97 15.91
C ASP A 448 -12.50 -22.65 16.03
N ALA A 449 -11.17 -22.73 15.91
CA ALA A 449 -10.29 -21.57 15.84
C ALA A 449 -10.32 -20.87 14.48
N ALA A 450 -10.85 -21.53 13.43
CA ALA A 450 -10.85 -21.08 12.05
C ALA A 450 -9.45 -20.64 11.58
N VAL A 451 -8.46 -21.52 11.71
CA VAL A 451 -7.06 -21.29 11.28
C VAL A 451 -6.49 -22.52 10.59
N LYS A 452 -5.51 -22.29 9.71
CA LYS A 452 -4.64 -23.33 9.18
C LYS A 452 -3.36 -23.37 10.01
N VAL A 453 -2.88 -24.58 10.23
CA VAL A 453 -1.56 -24.82 10.83
C VAL A 453 -0.79 -25.72 9.89
N VAL A 454 0.47 -25.37 9.65
CA VAL A 454 1.42 -26.20 8.94
C VAL A 454 2.74 -26.24 9.71
N HIS A 455 3.42 -27.37 9.68
CA HIS A 455 4.69 -27.56 10.35
C HIS A 455 5.63 -28.37 9.45
N TRP A 456 6.93 -28.17 9.60
CA TRP A 456 8.00 -28.88 8.89
C TRP A 456 9.26 -28.85 9.74
N ASP A 457 10.08 -29.89 9.68
CA ASP A 457 11.31 -29.98 10.49
C ASP A 457 11.02 -29.70 11.98
N ASP A 458 11.54 -28.61 12.54
CA ASP A 458 11.25 -28.10 13.89
C ASP A 458 10.42 -26.79 13.89
N GLN A 459 9.85 -26.41 12.74
CA GLN A 459 9.12 -25.18 12.53
C GLN A 459 7.61 -25.42 12.50
N TRP A 460 6.87 -24.45 13.03
CA TRP A 460 5.41 -24.44 13.09
C TRP A 460 4.90 -23.06 12.74
N VAL A 461 3.82 -22.95 11.97
CA VAL A 461 3.15 -21.67 11.67
C VAL A 461 1.64 -21.83 11.65
N SER A 462 0.94 -20.85 12.21
CA SER A 462 -0.52 -20.69 12.04
C SER A 462 -0.80 -19.51 11.12
N TYR A 463 -1.74 -19.67 10.19
CA TYR A 463 -2.09 -18.66 9.19
C TYR A 463 -3.53 -18.85 8.68
N ASP A 464 -3.96 -17.94 7.83
CA ASP A 464 -5.29 -17.95 7.21
C ASP A 464 -5.23 -18.19 5.70
N ASP A 465 -6.18 -18.97 5.17
CA ASP A 465 -6.38 -19.24 3.75
C ASP A 465 -7.85 -19.04 3.34
N ARG A 466 -8.21 -19.34 2.09
CA ARG A 466 -9.59 -19.19 1.61
C ARG A 466 -10.64 -19.85 2.51
N GLU A 467 -10.35 -21.03 3.05
CA GLU A 467 -11.30 -21.78 3.87
C GLU A 467 -11.53 -21.06 5.20
N THR A 468 -10.47 -20.61 5.86
CA THR A 468 -10.57 -19.93 7.16
C THR A 468 -11.09 -18.50 7.01
N LEU A 469 -10.68 -17.77 5.97
CA LEU A 469 -11.24 -16.46 5.59
C LEU A 469 -12.75 -16.57 5.33
N GLY A 470 -13.21 -17.67 4.71
CA GLY A 470 -14.63 -17.94 4.51
C GLY A 470 -15.41 -18.06 5.82
N ILE A 471 -14.89 -18.85 6.77
CA ILE A 471 -15.50 -19.02 8.11
C ILE A 471 -15.53 -17.69 8.86
N LYS A 472 -14.43 -16.93 8.83
CA LYS A 472 -14.30 -15.63 9.51
C LYS A 472 -15.21 -14.57 8.88
N ALA A 473 -15.32 -14.52 7.55
CA ALA A 473 -16.22 -13.60 6.87
C ALA A 473 -17.70 -13.93 7.16
N GLU A 474 -18.06 -15.22 7.21
CA GLU A 474 -19.40 -15.65 7.65
C GLU A 474 -19.69 -15.19 9.09
N PHE A 475 -18.73 -15.43 9.99
CA PHE A 475 -18.85 -14.96 11.37
C PHE A 475 -19.06 -13.44 11.42
N ALA A 476 -18.22 -12.65 10.75
CA ALA A 476 -18.35 -11.18 10.69
C ALA A 476 -19.75 -10.73 10.22
N ARG A 477 -20.31 -11.40 9.21
CA ARG A 477 -21.68 -11.13 8.75
C ARG A 477 -22.72 -11.39 9.84
N THR A 478 -22.63 -12.55 10.52
CA THR A 478 -23.59 -12.93 11.56
C THR A 478 -23.53 -12.02 12.79
N GLN A 479 -22.37 -11.42 13.08
CA GLN A 479 -22.17 -10.45 14.17
C GLN A 479 -22.57 -9.02 13.80
N CYS A 480 -23.30 -8.84 12.69
CA CYS A 480 -23.71 -7.54 12.17
C CYS A 480 -22.54 -6.57 11.86
N LEU A 481 -21.30 -7.07 11.69
CA LEU A 481 -20.15 -6.20 11.41
C LEU A 481 -20.27 -5.50 10.06
N SER A 482 -19.70 -4.31 9.93
CA SER A 482 -19.70 -3.60 8.64
C SER A 482 -18.73 -4.20 7.64
N GLY A 483 -17.69 -4.87 8.13
CA GLY A 483 -16.62 -5.33 7.26
C GLY A 483 -15.54 -6.16 7.90
N VAL A 484 -14.54 -6.44 7.07
CA VAL A 484 -13.26 -7.01 7.47
C VAL A 484 -12.13 -6.10 7.02
N MET A 485 -11.02 -6.17 7.74
CA MET A 485 -9.78 -5.46 7.46
C MET A 485 -8.66 -6.48 7.29
N VAL A 486 -7.65 -6.22 6.46
CA VAL A 486 -6.46 -7.05 6.36
C VAL A 486 -5.17 -6.28 6.65
N TRP A 487 -4.35 -6.86 7.53
CA TRP A 487 -2.95 -6.51 7.74
C TRP A 487 -2.04 -7.61 7.17
N ALA A 488 -1.30 -7.39 6.09
CA ALA A 488 -1.38 -6.27 5.17
C ALA A 488 -1.54 -6.78 3.72
N ILE A 489 -2.10 -5.94 2.84
CA ILE A 489 -2.32 -6.27 1.42
C ILE A 489 -1.00 -6.73 0.77
N SER A 490 0.11 -6.10 1.18
CA SER A 490 1.46 -6.39 0.71
C SER A 490 1.98 -7.79 1.02
N HIS A 491 1.35 -8.54 1.94
CA HIS A 491 1.79 -9.89 2.28
C HIS A 491 1.13 -10.98 1.40
N ASP A 492 0.35 -10.57 0.41
CA ASP A 492 -0.29 -11.42 -0.58
C ASP A 492 0.74 -12.03 -1.57
N THR A 493 0.29 -13.00 -2.37
CA THR A 493 1.08 -13.58 -3.45
C THR A 493 1.24 -12.59 -4.62
N ASP A 494 2.16 -12.88 -5.54
CA ASP A 494 2.37 -12.06 -6.74
C ASP A 494 1.14 -12.05 -7.67
N THR A 495 0.24 -13.02 -7.54
CA THR A 495 -1.05 -13.12 -8.23
C THR A 495 -2.24 -12.62 -7.40
N ALA A 496 -1.99 -12.03 -6.23
CA ALA A 496 -3.01 -11.50 -5.31
C ALA A 496 -4.09 -12.53 -4.92
N ASP A 497 -3.68 -13.78 -4.69
CA ASP A 497 -4.60 -14.90 -4.46
C ASP A 497 -5.47 -14.67 -3.22
N PHE A 498 -4.89 -14.16 -2.12
CA PHE A 498 -5.61 -13.95 -0.87
C PHE A 498 -6.59 -12.78 -0.99
N SER A 499 -6.24 -11.71 -1.72
CA SER A 499 -7.15 -10.62 -2.04
C SER A 499 -8.33 -11.08 -2.89
N HIS A 500 -8.08 -11.92 -3.90
CA HIS A 500 -9.15 -12.51 -4.71
C HIS A 500 -10.06 -13.44 -3.91
N ASP A 501 -9.49 -14.21 -2.99
CA ASP A 501 -10.27 -15.05 -2.09
C ASP A 501 -11.06 -14.23 -1.08
N LEU A 502 -10.49 -13.14 -0.56
CA LEU A 502 -11.18 -12.17 0.28
C LEU A 502 -12.39 -11.56 -0.46
N ALA A 503 -12.23 -11.18 -1.72
CA ALA A 503 -13.34 -10.67 -2.55
C ALA A 503 -14.48 -11.70 -2.69
N LYS A 504 -14.13 -12.97 -2.94
CA LYS A 504 -15.12 -14.06 -3.06
C LYS A 504 -15.88 -14.28 -1.75
N VAL A 505 -15.19 -14.26 -0.60
CA VAL A 505 -15.82 -14.59 0.69
C VAL A 505 -16.55 -13.41 1.32
N THR A 506 -16.21 -12.17 0.98
CA THR A 506 -16.87 -10.96 1.49
C THR A 506 -18.14 -10.59 0.72
N ASN A 507 -18.31 -11.15 -0.49
CA ASN A 507 -19.46 -10.92 -1.38
C ASN A 507 -19.71 -9.43 -1.65
N ARG A 508 -18.63 -8.64 -1.76
CA ARG A 508 -18.71 -7.21 -2.04
C ARG A 508 -19.22 -6.97 -3.46
N GLN A 509 -20.22 -6.11 -3.61
CA GLN A 509 -20.70 -5.62 -4.91
C GLN A 509 -19.91 -4.36 -5.27
N VAL A 510 -19.37 -4.31 -6.49
CA VAL A 510 -18.54 -3.17 -6.94
C VAL A 510 -18.97 -2.72 -8.32
N THR A 511 -19.07 -1.41 -8.51
CA THR A 511 -19.23 -0.81 -9.83
C THR A 511 -17.88 -0.37 -10.34
N LEU A 512 -17.12 -1.29 -10.93
CA LEU A 512 -15.89 -0.91 -11.63
C LEU A 512 -16.30 -0.05 -12.84
N GLN A 513 -15.77 1.16 -12.94
CA GLN A 513 -15.82 1.88 -14.21
C GLN A 513 -14.93 1.11 -15.17
N ARG A 514 -15.57 0.27 -15.99
CA ARG A 514 -15.08 0.06 -17.34
C ARG A 514 -15.01 1.47 -17.92
N GLN A 515 -13.81 1.96 -18.20
CA GLN A 515 -13.63 3.15 -19.02
C GLN A 515 -14.72 3.11 -20.09
N GLU A 516 -15.45 4.21 -20.26
CA GLU A 516 -16.19 4.40 -21.50
C GLU A 516 -15.22 4.00 -22.60
N LYS A 517 -15.59 2.90 -23.27
CA LYS A 517 -14.94 2.32 -24.44
C LYS A 517 -14.13 3.40 -25.19
N ASP A 518 -12.80 3.28 -25.25
CA ASP A 518 -12.25 2.59 -26.40
C ASP A 518 -12.83 1.18 -26.55
N GLU A 519 -13.66 0.99 -27.57
CA GLU A 519 -14.36 -0.28 -27.85
C GLU A 519 -13.40 -1.43 -28.18
N GLU A 520 -12.10 -1.17 -28.19
CA GLU A 520 -11.10 -1.97 -28.87
C GLU A 520 -10.30 -2.91 -27.98
N ASP A 521 -10.52 -3.01 -26.66
CA ASP A 521 -9.63 -3.82 -25.80
C ASP A 521 -10.17 -5.22 -25.44
N TYR A 522 -11.49 -5.41 -25.32
CA TYR A 522 -12.07 -6.73 -25.06
C TYR A 522 -13.38 -6.91 -25.82
N ILE A 523 -13.41 -7.90 -26.71
CA ILE A 523 -14.61 -8.33 -27.42
C ILE A 523 -15.41 -9.22 -26.47
N THR A 524 -16.63 -8.80 -26.14
CA THR A 524 -17.58 -9.65 -25.43
C THR A 524 -18.29 -10.52 -26.48
N GLU A 525 -17.88 -11.77 -26.63
CA GLU A 525 -18.57 -12.71 -27.50
C GLU A 525 -19.68 -13.42 -26.71
N LYS A 526 -20.90 -13.37 -27.26
CA LYS A 526 -22.02 -14.18 -26.76
C LYS A 526 -21.90 -15.56 -27.39
N MET A 527 -21.36 -16.52 -26.62
CA MET A 527 -21.34 -17.90 -27.04
C MET A 527 -22.70 -18.53 -26.78
N THR A 528 -23.47 -18.78 -27.83
CA THR A 528 -24.78 -19.44 -27.73
C THR A 528 -24.61 -20.85 -27.19
N ILE A 529 -25.32 -21.17 -26.10
CA ILE A 529 -25.40 -22.50 -25.54
C ILE A 529 -26.58 -23.22 -26.19
N ASN A 530 -26.27 -24.20 -27.03
CA ASN A 530 -27.28 -25.01 -27.70
C ASN A 530 -28.10 -25.84 -26.68
N GLN A 531 -29.42 -25.77 -26.79
CA GLN A 531 -30.36 -26.45 -25.89
C GLN A 531 -30.91 -27.73 -26.53
N CYS A 532 -31.16 -28.76 -25.72
CA CYS A 532 -31.86 -29.96 -26.18
C CYS A 532 -33.27 -29.61 -26.67
N TYR A 533 -33.78 -30.31 -27.69
CA TYR A 533 -35.16 -30.09 -28.13
C TYR A 533 -35.74 -31.29 -28.87
N TRP A 534 -37.08 -31.31 -28.96
CA TRP A 534 -37.80 -32.25 -29.82
C TRP A 534 -37.74 -31.80 -31.27
N SER A 535 -37.14 -32.62 -32.13
CA SER A 535 -37.21 -32.44 -33.59
C SER A 535 -38.65 -32.41 -34.11
N ASN A 536 -38.85 -31.87 -35.31
CA ASN A 536 -40.14 -31.97 -36.01
C ASN A 536 -40.42 -33.43 -36.42
N CYS A 537 -41.70 -33.78 -36.64
CA CYS A 537 -42.07 -35.15 -37.05
C CYS A 537 -41.27 -35.59 -38.30
N GLY A 538 -40.58 -36.72 -38.20
CA GLY A 538 -39.80 -37.30 -39.29
C GLY A 538 -38.49 -36.58 -39.62
N ALA A 539 -38.15 -35.49 -38.91
CA ALA A 539 -36.88 -34.80 -39.06
C ALA A 539 -35.78 -35.50 -38.24
N PRO A 540 -34.58 -35.69 -38.79
CA PRO A 540 -33.44 -36.18 -38.01
C PRO A 540 -32.94 -35.11 -37.03
N CYS A 541 -32.13 -35.52 -36.05
CA CYS A 541 -31.37 -34.55 -35.25
C CYS A 541 -30.41 -33.74 -36.12
N PRO A 542 -30.07 -32.49 -35.73
CA PRO A 542 -29.04 -31.72 -36.40
C PRO A 542 -27.71 -32.47 -36.48
N ALA A 543 -26.87 -32.10 -37.46
CA ALA A 543 -25.54 -32.69 -37.61
C ALA A 543 -24.73 -32.57 -36.31
N ASN A 544 -24.06 -33.65 -35.91
CA ASN A 544 -23.27 -33.79 -34.68
C ASN A 544 -24.07 -33.80 -33.36
N TRP A 545 -25.40 -33.75 -33.40
CA TRP A 545 -26.24 -33.91 -32.21
C TRP A 545 -26.58 -35.39 -31.99
N LYS A 546 -26.80 -35.75 -30.73
CA LYS A 546 -27.12 -37.13 -30.34
C LYS A 546 -28.60 -37.27 -30.01
N MET A 547 -29.20 -38.36 -30.49
CA MET A 547 -30.46 -38.84 -29.97
C MET A 547 -30.26 -39.38 -28.56
N ILE A 548 -31.12 -39.00 -27.63
CA ILE A 548 -31.03 -39.44 -26.25
C ILE A 548 -31.62 -40.85 -26.09
N LYS A 549 -30.85 -41.77 -25.50
CA LYS A 549 -31.36 -43.09 -25.12
C LYS A 549 -32.22 -42.95 -23.87
N ARG A 550 -33.35 -43.66 -23.83
CA ARG A 550 -34.21 -43.66 -22.64
C ARG A 550 -33.69 -44.65 -21.61
N ILE A 551 -33.72 -44.27 -20.34
CA ILE A 551 -33.18 -45.06 -19.22
C ILE A 551 -34.24 -45.54 -18.23
N ASP A 552 -35.51 -45.24 -18.48
CA ASP A 552 -36.60 -45.68 -17.59
C ASP A 552 -36.78 -47.21 -17.63
N LYS A 553 -37.39 -47.73 -16.56
CA LYS A 553 -37.58 -49.18 -16.33
C LYS A 553 -38.26 -49.92 -17.49
N TRP A 554 -39.04 -49.24 -18.31
CA TRP A 554 -39.84 -49.86 -19.38
C TRP A 554 -39.19 -49.73 -20.76
N SER A 555 -37.99 -49.17 -20.83
CA SER A 555 -37.19 -49.10 -22.04
C SER A 555 -36.71 -50.47 -22.51
N ARG A 556 -36.70 -50.67 -23.83
CA ARG A 556 -35.98 -51.79 -24.47
C ARG A 556 -34.50 -51.43 -24.60
N LYS A 557 -33.66 -52.45 -24.75
CA LYS A 557 -32.23 -52.27 -24.99
C LYS A 557 -32.03 -51.41 -26.26
N ASP A 558 -31.29 -50.32 -26.10
CA ASP A 558 -30.98 -49.33 -27.15
C ASP A 558 -32.18 -48.53 -27.70
N GLU A 559 -33.26 -48.38 -26.92
CA GLU A 559 -34.39 -47.53 -27.27
C GLU A 559 -34.09 -46.04 -27.04
N TYR A 560 -34.57 -45.17 -27.94
CA TYR A 560 -34.36 -43.73 -27.89
C TYR A 560 -35.60 -42.97 -27.40
N MET A 561 -35.40 -41.75 -26.91
CA MET A 561 -36.46 -40.80 -26.57
C MET A 561 -37.15 -40.33 -27.85
N MET A 562 -38.26 -41.00 -28.18
CA MET A 562 -39.08 -40.72 -29.36
C MET A 562 -40.49 -40.32 -28.94
N ASP A 563 -41.11 -39.43 -29.72
CA ASP A 563 -42.50 -38.97 -29.54
C ASP A 563 -43.26 -39.00 -30.87
N SER A 564 -44.38 -39.72 -30.90
CA SER A 564 -45.25 -39.84 -32.09
C SER A 564 -46.51 -38.97 -32.01
N THR A 565 -46.68 -38.22 -30.92
CA THR A 565 -47.87 -37.42 -30.64
C THR A 565 -48.17 -36.45 -31.78
N ALA A 566 -49.39 -36.51 -32.32
CA ALA A 566 -49.83 -35.70 -33.45
C ALA A 566 -48.90 -35.71 -34.70
N CYS A 567 -48.12 -36.77 -34.94
CA CYS A 567 -47.32 -36.94 -36.16
C CYS A 567 -48.07 -37.64 -37.31
N HIS A 568 -49.17 -38.37 -37.03
CA HIS A 568 -50.12 -38.92 -38.02
C HIS A 568 -49.50 -39.56 -39.29
N GLY A 569 -48.47 -40.39 -39.13
CA GLY A 569 -47.82 -41.11 -40.22
C GLY A 569 -46.64 -40.38 -40.88
N ALA A 570 -46.33 -39.14 -40.47
CA ALA A 570 -45.13 -38.40 -40.88
C ALA A 570 -43.87 -38.78 -40.08
N GLY A 571 -43.84 -39.99 -39.50
CA GLY A 571 -42.76 -40.47 -38.63
C GLY A 571 -42.94 -40.07 -37.16
N THR A 572 -41.82 -39.96 -36.46
CA THR A 572 -41.73 -39.65 -35.02
C THR A 572 -40.73 -38.52 -34.80
N ARG A 573 -40.84 -37.81 -33.67
CA ARG A 573 -39.82 -36.88 -33.20
C ARG A 573 -38.77 -37.62 -32.39
N SER A 574 -37.54 -37.19 -32.51
CA SER A 574 -36.44 -37.55 -31.61
C SER A 574 -36.12 -36.39 -30.69
N PHE A 575 -35.84 -36.68 -29.41
CA PHE A 575 -35.24 -35.71 -28.50
C PHE A 575 -33.73 -35.64 -28.76
N CYS A 576 -33.28 -34.48 -29.21
CA CYS A 576 -31.93 -34.25 -29.70
C CYS A 576 -31.18 -33.33 -28.75
N CYS A 577 -29.94 -33.68 -28.42
CA CYS A 577 -29.06 -32.87 -27.58
C CYS A 577 -27.66 -32.70 -28.19
N PRO A 578 -26.96 -31.59 -27.90
CA PRO A 578 -25.55 -31.45 -28.24
C PRO A 578 -24.70 -32.50 -27.49
N PRO A 579 -23.56 -32.92 -28.06
CA PRO A 579 -22.80 -34.07 -27.57
C PRO A 579 -22.07 -33.82 -26.24
N GLU A 580 -21.86 -32.57 -25.85
CA GLU A 580 -21.06 -32.15 -24.69
C GLU A 580 -21.85 -32.14 -23.37
N SER A 581 -23.19 -32.13 -23.44
CA SER A 581 -24.07 -32.08 -22.27
C SER A 581 -25.30 -32.94 -22.55
N ILE A 582 -25.25 -34.19 -22.10
CA ILE A 582 -26.24 -35.23 -22.40
C ILE A 582 -27.05 -35.50 -21.12
N PRO A 583 -28.36 -35.20 -21.09
CA PRO A 583 -29.21 -35.52 -19.96
C PRO A 583 -29.58 -36.99 -19.92
N GLU A 584 -29.90 -37.46 -18.72
CA GLU A 584 -30.56 -38.75 -18.51
C GLU A 584 -32.07 -38.56 -18.62
N CYS A 585 -32.70 -39.26 -19.56
CA CYS A 585 -34.11 -39.07 -19.88
C CYS A 585 -34.89 -40.39 -19.92
N GLY A 586 -36.20 -40.33 -19.71
CA GLY A 586 -37.08 -41.49 -19.83
C GLY A 586 -38.55 -41.10 -19.93
N TRP A 587 -39.37 -42.07 -20.35
CA TRP A 587 -40.82 -41.99 -20.22
C TRP A 587 -41.25 -42.64 -18.91
N TYR A 588 -41.68 -41.83 -17.97
CA TYR A 588 -42.00 -42.29 -16.64
C TYR A 588 -43.47 -42.64 -16.50
N SER A 589 -43.73 -43.43 -15.46
CA SER A 589 -45.07 -43.66 -14.93
C SER A 589 -46.02 -44.49 -15.81
N HIS A 590 -45.52 -45.33 -16.74
CA HIS A 590 -46.33 -46.23 -17.58
C HIS A 590 -47.16 -47.29 -16.81
N ASN A 591 -46.61 -47.85 -15.72
CA ASN A 591 -47.23 -48.86 -14.84
C ASN A 591 -48.10 -49.93 -15.55
N ASN A 592 -47.55 -50.60 -16.58
CA ASN A 592 -48.26 -51.64 -17.34
C ASN A 592 -49.62 -51.19 -17.94
N GLY A 593 -49.66 -49.93 -18.37
CA GLY A 593 -50.82 -49.25 -18.95
C GLY A 593 -51.65 -48.41 -17.98
N ASN A 594 -51.33 -48.39 -16.67
CA ASN A 594 -52.03 -47.57 -15.67
C ASN A 594 -51.24 -46.29 -15.35
N CYS A 595 -51.20 -45.39 -16.33
CA CYS A 595 -50.24 -44.29 -16.35
C CYS A 595 -50.44 -43.24 -15.25
N LYS A 596 -49.38 -42.58 -14.76
CA LYS A 596 -49.51 -41.47 -13.79
C LYS A 596 -48.74 -40.22 -14.25
N SER A 597 -49.30 -39.04 -14.06
CA SER A 597 -48.62 -37.79 -14.40
C SER A 597 -47.50 -37.46 -13.40
N GLY A 598 -46.36 -36.96 -13.90
CA GLY A 598 -45.32 -36.34 -13.09
C GLY A 598 -43.92 -36.90 -13.32
N CYS A 599 -42.92 -36.11 -12.94
CA CYS A 599 -41.51 -36.48 -13.05
C CYS A 599 -40.91 -36.94 -11.71
N PRO A 600 -39.91 -37.83 -11.74
CA PRO A 600 -39.09 -38.12 -10.57
C PRO A 600 -38.42 -36.85 -10.02
N SER A 601 -38.10 -36.86 -8.73
CA SER A 601 -37.37 -35.75 -8.10
C SER A 601 -36.04 -35.47 -8.81
N GLY A 602 -35.76 -34.20 -9.09
CA GLY A 602 -34.55 -33.77 -9.82
C GLY A 602 -34.64 -33.87 -11.34
N MET A 603 -35.77 -34.31 -11.90
CA MET A 603 -36.04 -34.31 -13.34
C MET A 603 -37.18 -33.37 -13.70
N ILE A 604 -37.14 -32.84 -14.92
CA ILE A 604 -38.12 -31.90 -15.43
C ILE A 604 -38.92 -32.47 -16.61
N GLU A 605 -40.18 -32.08 -16.70
CA GLU A 605 -41.08 -32.46 -17.79
C GLU A 605 -40.68 -31.78 -19.10
N ILE A 606 -40.40 -32.58 -20.12
CA ILE A 606 -40.06 -32.13 -21.48
C ILE A 606 -41.09 -32.54 -22.53
N GLY A 607 -42.07 -33.36 -22.16
CA GLY A 607 -43.09 -33.89 -23.08
C GLY A 607 -44.04 -34.85 -22.38
N SER A 608 -45.09 -35.26 -23.07
CA SER A 608 -46.14 -36.12 -22.53
C SER A 608 -46.87 -36.88 -23.64
N THR A 609 -47.33 -38.10 -23.35
CA THR A 609 -48.04 -38.94 -24.32
C THR A 609 -49.04 -39.89 -23.65
N GLN A 610 -50.18 -40.15 -24.29
CA GLN A 610 -51.14 -41.18 -23.87
C GLN A 610 -50.85 -42.56 -24.49
N ALA A 611 -49.86 -42.65 -25.38
CA ALA A 611 -49.54 -43.91 -26.05
C ALA A 611 -49.21 -45.01 -25.03
N GLY A 612 -49.91 -46.15 -25.12
CA GLY A 612 -49.74 -47.29 -24.22
C GLY A 612 -50.53 -47.24 -22.90
N CYS A 613 -51.29 -46.17 -22.63
CA CYS A 613 -52.11 -46.02 -21.43
C CYS A 613 -53.55 -46.53 -21.65
N LYS A 614 -54.17 -47.14 -20.63
CA LYS A 614 -55.50 -47.79 -20.68
C LYS A 614 -56.67 -46.82 -20.36
N HIS A 615 -56.37 -45.63 -19.86
CA HIS A 615 -57.32 -44.56 -19.51
C HIS A 615 -56.82 -43.23 -20.10
N GLU A 616 -57.59 -42.15 -19.95
CA GLU A 616 -57.23 -40.75 -20.32
C GLU A 616 -56.03 -40.17 -19.50
N GLU A 617 -55.26 -41.04 -18.84
CA GLU A 617 -53.99 -40.73 -18.17
C GLU A 617 -52.82 -40.78 -19.16
N HIS A 618 -51.67 -40.21 -18.79
CA HIS A 618 -50.51 -40.06 -19.67
C HIS A 618 -49.19 -40.46 -18.99
N GLN A 619 -48.19 -40.77 -19.82
CA GLN A 619 -46.80 -40.85 -19.43
C GLN A 619 -46.14 -39.47 -19.60
N THR A 620 -45.23 -39.14 -18.69
CA THR A 620 -44.45 -37.89 -18.75
C THR A 620 -43.02 -38.21 -19.19
N ALA A 621 -42.55 -37.55 -20.25
CA ALA A 621 -41.15 -37.58 -20.63
C ALA A 621 -40.39 -36.62 -19.71
N CYS A 622 -39.42 -37.15 -18.98
CA CYS A 622 -38.64 -36.38 -18.01
C CYS A 622 -37.15 -36.53 -18.26
N CYS A 623 -36.39 -35.46 -18.03
CA CYS A 623 -34.94 -35.42 -18.16
C CYS A 623 -34.28 -34.78 -16.95
N THR A 624 -33.05 -35.17 -16.64
CA THR A 624 -32.23 -34.48 -15.64
C THR A 624 -31.80 -33.10 -16.14
N VAL A 625 -31.74 -32.14 -15.21
CA VAL A 625 -31.17 -30.80 -15.45
C VAL A 625 -29.77 -30.66 -14.83
N LYS A 626 -29.33 -31.67 -14.08
CA LYS A 626 -28.01 -31.78 -13.45
C LYS A 626 -27.41 -33.14 -13.75
N ASP A 627 -26.08 -33.23 -13.78
CA ASP A 627 -25.35 -34.49 -13.89
C ASP A 627 -25.28 -35.23 -12.53
N SER A 628 -24.65 -36.41 -12.53
CA SER A 628 -24.46 -37.23 -11.33
C SER A 628 -23.65 -36.55 -10.20
N SER A 629 -22.91 -35.48 -10.52
CA SER A 629 -22.12 -34.67 -9.58
C SER A 629 -22.86 -33.42 -9.13
N SER A 630 -24.17 -33.33 -9.40
CA SER A 630 -25.02 -32.17 -9.11
C SER A 630 -24.67 -30.88 -9.87
N LYS A 631 -23.88 -30.97 -10.94
CA LYS A 631 -23.56 -29.83 -11.81
C LYS A 631 -24.65 -29.63 -12.85
N ALA A 632 -25.08 -28.38 -13.06
CA ALA A 632 -26.11 -28.05 -14.05
C ALA A 632 -25.67 -28.43 -15.48
N LEU A 633 -26.60 -29.00 -16.24
CA LEU A 633 -26.42 -29.42 -17.62
C LEU A 633 -26.74 -28.25 -18.56
N ALA A 634 -25.71 -27.71 -19.22
CA ALA A 634 -25.83 -26.55 -20.09
C ALA A 634 -26.89 -26.71 -21.20
N SER A 635 -27.07 -27.91 -21.72
CA SER A 635 -28.08 -28.22 -22.76
C SER A 635 -29.52 -28.25 -22.25
N MET A 636 -29.72 -28.22 -20.93
CA MET A 636 -31.04 -28.27 -20.29
C MET A 636 -31.38 -27.00 -19.51
N ASN A 637 -30.50 -25.99 -19.55
CA ASN A 637 -30.66 -24.73 -18.83
C ASN A 637 -32.02 -24.08 -19.05
N LEU A 638 -32.51 -24.02 -20.29
CA LEU A 638 -33.81 -23.40 -20.58
C LEU A 638 -35.01 -24.20 -20.09
N TYR A 639 -34.90 -25.52 -19.96
CA TYR A 639 -35.96 -26.28 -19.32
C TYR A 639 -35.97 -26.01 -17.81
N ASP A 640 -34.80 -25.91 -17.16
CA ASP A 640 -34.71 -25.65 -15.72
C ASP A 640 -35.29 -24.30 -15.30
N THR A 641 -35.31 -23.31 -16.21
CA THR A 641 -35.96 -22.01 -15.95
C THR A 641 -37.48 -22.04 -16.06
N CYS A 642 -38.07 -23.16 -16.46
CA CYS A 642 -39.51 -23.29 -16.68
C CYS A 642 -40.11 -24.49 -15.92
N GLU A 643 -41.43 -24.51 -15.78
CA GLU A 643 -42.18 -25.66 -15.28
C GLU A 643 -43.64 -25.57 -15.70
N TRP A 644 -44.29 -26.72 -15.83
CA TRP A 644 -45.72 -26.79 -16.08
C TRP A 644 -46.49 -26.90 -14.76
N ALA A 645 -47.55 -26.08 -14.60
CA ALA A 645 -48.40 -26.08 -13.41
C ALA A 645 -49.11 -27.44 -13.18
N SER A 646 -49.74 -27.66 -12.04
CA SER A 646 -50.28 -28.99 -11.68
C SER A 646 -51.48 -29.45 -12.54
N TYR A 647 -51.52 -30.77 -12.82
CA TYR A 647 -52.63 -31.52 -13.44
C TYR A 647 -53.38 -32.32 -12.35
N PRO A 648 -54.69 -32.64 -12.46
CA PRO A 648 -55.65 -32.36 -13.55
C PRO A 648 -56.45 -31.06 -13.45
N GLN A 649 -56.34 -30.29 -12.36
CA GLN A 649 -57.09 -29.04 -12.16
C GLN A 649 -56.35 -27.84 -12.78
N CYS A 650 -56.14 -27.87 -14.09
CA CYS A 650 -55.19 -27.02 -14.81
C CYS A 650 -55.39 -25.51 -14.61
N ASP A 651 -56.63 -25.02 -14.55
CA ASP A 651 -56.93 -23.60 -14.31
C ASP A 651 -56.54 -23.11 -12.90
N LYS A 652 -56.47 -24.02 -11.92
CA LYS A 652 -56.03 -23.71 -10.55
C LYS A 652 -54.52 -23.67 -10.40
N GLY A 653 -53.76 -24.03 -11.44
CA GLY A 653 -52.31 -23.90 -11.45
C GLY A 653 -51.88 -22.44 -11.32
N VAL A 654 -50.98 -22.16 -10.36
CA VAL A 654 -50.41 -20.82 -10.13
C VAL A 654 -48.89 -20.91 -10.28
N CYS A 655 -48.30 -19.98 -11.03
CA CYS A 655 -46.85 -19.82 -11.09
C CYS A 655 -46.33 -19.28 -9.75
N SER A 656 -45.24 -19.82 -9.22
CA SER A 656 -44.71 -19.43 -7.90
C SER A 656 -43.18 -19.51 -7.87
N GLY A 657 -42.55 -18.83 -6.90
CA GLY A 657 -41.09 -18.79 -6.79
C GLY A 657 -40.42 -17.99 -7.91
N SER A 658 -39.24 -18.44 -8.36
CA SER A 658 -38.45 -17.79 -9.42
C SER A 658 -39.03 -17.95 -10.83
N LYS A 659 -40.01 -18.85 -11.01
CA LYS A 659 -40.70 -19.12 -12.28
C LYS A 659 -42.09 -18.46 -12.26
N SER A 660 -42.13 -17.17 -11.99
CA SER A 660 -43.37 -16.44 -11.70
C SER A 660 -44.15 -16.02 -12.96
N THR A 661 -43.52 -16.00 -14.14
CA THR A 661 -44.16 -15.49 -15.37
C THR A 661 -44.85 -16.62 -16.15
N VAL A 662 -46.12 -16.44 -16.52
CA VAL A 662 -46.82 -17.33 -17.46
C VAL A 662 -46.32 -17.03 -18.88
N LEU A 663 -45.53 -17.94 -19.46
CA LEU A 663 -45.01 -17.82 -20.83
C LEU A 663 -46.04 -18.25 -21.89
N GLY A 664 -46.93 -19.18 -21.52
CA GLY A 664 -48.01 -19.67 -22.35
C GLY A 664 -48.93 -20.62 -21.60
N ALA A 665 -50.06 -20.96 -22.20
CA ALA A 665 -50.99 -21.96 -21.67
C ALA A 665 -51.45 -22.87 -22.81
N SER A 666 -51.75 -24.13 -22.49
CA SER A 666 -52.13 -25.14 -23.48
C SER A 666 -53.09 -26.16 -22.88
N GLY A 667 -54.10 -26.56 -23.65
CA GLY A 667 -55.09 -27.56 -23.23
C GLY A 667 -54.58 -29.00 -23.31
N THR A 668 -53.49 -29.25 -24.05
CA THR A 668 -52.76 -30.54 -24.03
C THR A 668 -51.35 -30.49 -23.44
N GLY A 669 -50.93 -29.31 -22.95
CA GLY A 669 -49.67 -29.11 -22.22
C GLY A 669 -48.43 -29.31 -23.08
N SER A 670 -47.42 -30.02 -22.54
CA SER A 670 -46.16 -30.33 -23.21
C SER A 670 -46.30 -31.32 -24.39
N GLY A 671 -47.48 -31.92 -24.57
CA GLY A 671 -47.73 -33.02 -25.48
C GLY A 671 -49.21 -33.40 -25.56
N ASP A 672 -49.57 -34.58 -25.04
CA ASP A 672 -50.92 -35.18 -25.16
C ASP A 672 -51.66 -35.27 -23.80
N VAL A 673 -51.66 -34.20 -23.00
CA VAL A 673 -52.30 -34.19 -21.66
C VAL A 673 -53.58 -33.39 -21.66
N TYR A 674 -54.72 -34.03 -21.88
CA TYR A 674 -56.00 -33.31 -21.83
C TYR A 674 -56.37 -32.93 -20.41
N CYS A 675 -56.46 -31.63 -20.15
CA CYS A 675 -57.06 -31.13 -18.92
C CYS A 675 -58.58 -31.29 -18.98
N TYR A 676 -59.17 -31.93 -17.97
CA TYR A 676 -60.60 -32.27 -18.01
C TYR A 676 -61.49 -31.01 -17.92
N PRO A 677 -62.48 -30.87 -18.82
CA PRO A 677 -63.58 -29.93 -18.63
C PRO A 677 -64.52 -30.50 -17.57
N GLY A 678 -64.72 -29.81 -16.45
CA GLY A 678 -65.88 -30.10 -15.60
C GLY A 678 -67.16 -29.76 -16.39
N ASP A 679 -68.14 -30.66 -16.44
CA ASP A 679 -69.42 -30.38 -17.09
C ASP A 679 -70.11 -29.17 -16.41
N PHE A 680 -70.22 -28.04 -17.11
CA PHE A 680 -71.03 -26.91 -16.67
C PHE A 680 -72.43 -27.04 -17.28
N MET A 681 -73.43 -27.38 -16.47
CA MET A 681 -74.83 -27.34 -16.89
C MET A 681 -75.36 -25.90 -16.81
N GLY A 682 -75.17 -25.14 -17.89
CA GLY A 682 -75.92 -23.90 -18.14
C GLY A 682 -77.23 -24.18 -18.91
N PRO A 683 -78.16 -23.21 -18.99
CA PRO A 683 -79.45 -23.37 -19.67
C PRO A 683 -79.36 -23.46 -21.21
N GLU A 684 -78.17 -23.38 -21.81
CA GLU A 684 -77.92 -23.61 -23.24
C GLU A 684 -76.98 -24.81 -23.44
N TRP A 685 -77.24 -25.61 -24.49
CA TRP A 685 -76.55 -26.87 -24.84
C TRP A 685 -75.00 -26.83 -24.69
N PRO A 686 -74.35 -27.92 -24.26
CA PRO A 686 -73.00 -27.89 -23.69
C PRO A 686 -71.90 -27.57 -24.71
N ARG A 687 -71.21 -26.43 -24.53
CA ARG A 687 -69.84 -26.24 -25.03
C ARG A 687 -68.87 -26.76 -23.96
N ARG A 688 -68.16 -27.88 -24.22
CA ARG A 688 -67.05 -28.32 -23.36
C ARG A 688 -66.00 -27.20 -23.30
N HIS A 689 -65.87 -26.50 -22.19
CA HIS A 689 -64.77 -25.56 -21.96
C HIS A 689 -63.55 -26.34 -21.44
N LEU A 690 -62.58 -26.59 -22.32
CA LEU A 690 -61.31 -27.19 -21.94
C LEU A 690 -60.53 -26.21 -21.05
N THR A 691 -59.97 -26.72 -19.95
CA THR A 691 -59.08 -25.96 -19.07
C THR A 691 -57.66 -25.98 -19.63
N GLU A 692 -56.85 -24.96 -19.35
CA GLU A 692 -55.49 -24.84 -19.92
C GLU A 692 -54.43 -24.95 -18.81
N ARG A 693 -53.41 -25.78 -19.03
CA ARG A 693 -52.25 -25.87 -18.14
C ARG A 693 -51.32 -24.68 -18.43
N LYS A 694 -50.82 -24.01 -17.40
CA LYS A 694 -49.90 -22.87 -17.56
C LYS A 694 -48.45 -23.35 -17.60
N TYR A 695 -47.66 -22.78 -18.50
CA TYR A 695 -46.21 -22.94 -18.56
C TYR A 695 -45.55 -21.72 -17.92
N CYS A 696 -44.98 -21.93 -16.74
CA CYS A 696 -44.42 -20.92 -15.86
C CYS A 696 -42.90 -20.86 -16.05
N CYS A 697 -42.34 -19.69 -16.34
CA CYS A 697 -40.91 -19.52 -16.63
C CYS A 697 -40.33 -18.29 -15.94
N ASN A 698 -39.01 -18.31 -15.71
CA ASN A 698 -38.24 -17.11 -15.42
C ASN A 698 -37.92 -16.39 -16.74
N THR A 699 -38.55 -15.24 -16.98
CA THR A 699 -38.32 -14.42 -18.18
C THR A 699 -37.41 -13.21 -17.93
N GLU A 700 -37.02 -12.96 -16.68
CA GLU A 700 -36.15 -11.82 -16.31
C GLU A 700 -34.67 -12.10 -16.59
N ASP A 701 -34.28 -13.37 -16.69
CA ASP A 701 -32.91 -13.77 -17.00
C ASP A 701 -32.50 -13.33 -18.43
N LYS A 702 -31.49 -12.46 -18.49
CA LYS A 702 -30.99 -11.91 -19.75
C LYS A 702 -30.22 -12.91 -20.62
N THR A 703 -29.71 -13.98 -20.03
CA THR A 703 -28.84 -14.94 -20.73
C THR A 703 -29.47 -16.33 -20.88
N SER A 704 -30.52 -16.66 -20.11
CA SER A 704 -31.23 -17.95 -20.17
C SER A 704 -32.75 -17.81 -20.05
N ARG A 705 -33.44 -17.55 -21.16
CA ARG A 705 -34.92 -17.48 -21.21
C ARG A 705 -35.48 -17.95 -22.55
N PHE A 706 -36.78 -18.25 -22.56
CA PHE A 706 -37.56 -18.29 -23.79
C PHE A 706 -38.20 -16.93 -24.08
N GLU A 707 -38.17 -16.48 -25.33
CA GLU A 707 -38.85 -15.26 -25.76
C GLU A 707 -39.54 -15.43 -27.12
N ASN A 708 -40.28 -14.40 -27.57
CA ASN A 708 -40.98 -14.37 -28.86
C ASN A 708 -41.76 -15.67 -29.18
N CYS A 709 -42.55 -16.12 -28.20
CA CYS A 709 -43.33 -17.34 -28.29
C CYS A 709 -44.63 -17.13 -29.07
N GLU A 710 -44.94 -18.04 -30.00
CA GLU A 710 -46.18 -17.98 -30.78
C GLU A 710 -46.66 -19.38 -31.24
N TRP A 711 -47.93 -19.47 -31.63
CA TRP A 711 -48.55 -20.72 -32.10
C TRP A 711 -48.39 -20.93 -33.61
N PHE A 712 -47.86 -22.09 -34.00
CA PHE A 712 -47.70 -22.51 -35.40
C PHE A 712 -48.55 -23.73 -35.72
N LYS A 713 -49.11 -23.79 -36.94
CA LYS A 713 -50.03 -24.85 -37.38
C LYS A 713 -49.64 -25.56 -38.70
N GLY A 714 -48.53 -25.17 -39.32
CA GLY A 714 -48.17 -25.60 -40.69
C GLY A 714 -46.69 -25.94 -40.91
N TRP A 715 -45.88 -26.04 -39.87
CA TRP A 715 -44.46 -26.39 -39.98
C TRP A 715 -44.20 -27.87 -39.73
N GLY A 716 -43.61 -28.56 -40.71
CA GLY A 716 -43.35 -30.01 -40.69
C GLY A 716 -43.93 -30.75 -41.91
N LEU A 717 -43.66 -32.04 -42.03
CA LEU A 717 -44.19 -32.87 -43.12
C LEU A 717 -45.68 -33.16 -42.91
N VAL A 718 -46.56 -32.68 -43.80
CA VAL A 718 -48.00 -33.01 -43.79
C VAL A 718 -48.32 -33.91 -44.98
N SER A 719 -48.86 -35.09 -44.71
CA SER A 719 -49.43 -35.97 -45.74
C SER A 719 -50.90 -35.60 -45.99
N GLY A 720 -51.14 -34.73 -46.99
CA GLY A 720 -52.42 -34.52 -47.70
C GLY A 720 -53.68 -34.15 -46.89
N GLY A 721 -54.28 -32.99 -47.21
CA GLY A 721 -55.58 -32.52 -46.68
C GLY A 721 -55.48 -31.48 -45.54
N GLN A 722 -56.63 -30.92 -45.09
CA GLN A 722 -56.76 -29.88 -44.04
C GLN A 722 -56.32 -30.36 -42.63
N ARG A 723 -55.04 -30.70 -42.45
CA ARG A 723 -54.41 -31.19 -41.21
C ARG A 723 -53.31 -30.22 -40.76
N CYS A 724 -53.13 -30.05 -39.46
CA CYS A 724 -52.06 -29.19 -38.91
C CYS A 724 -50.75 -29.95 -38.72
N ALA A 725 -49.64 -29.28 -39.03
CA ALA A 725 -48.30 -29.75 -38.71
C ALA A 725 -47.88 -29.20 -37.34
N SER A 726 -47.52 -30.10 -36.44
CA SER A 726 -47.20 -29.81 -35.04
C SER A 726 -45.70 -29.54 -34.81
N GLY A 727 -45.05 -28.90 -35.78
CA GLY A 727 -43.64 -28.53 -35.73
C GLY A 727 -43.41 -27.03 -35.58
N CYS A 728 -42.15 -26.68 -35.31
CA CYS A 728 -41.69 -25.30 -35.22
C CYS A 728 -40.84 -24.90 -36.45
N PRO A 729 -40.79 -23.61 -36.81
CA PRO A 729 -39.83 -23.10 -37.77
C PRO A 729 -38.38 -23.37 -37.33
N PRO A 730 -37.41 -23.38 -38.26
CA PRO A 730 -35.99 -23.48 -37.92
C PRO A 730 -35.58 -22.41 -36.89
N GLY A 731 -34.83 -22.82 -35.87
CA GLY A 731 -34.33 -21.93 -34.82
C GLY A 731 -35.26 -21.74 -33.61
N LYS A 732 -36.55 -22.11 -33.71
CA LYS A 732 -37.49 -22.07 -32.57
C LYS A 732 -37.66 -23.44 -31.92
N MET A 733 -37.83 -23.44 -30.60
CA MET A 733 -38.09 -24.65 -29.80
C MET A 733 -39.57 -24.81 -29.47
N ARG A 734 -40.08 -26.03 -29.66
CA ARG A 734 -41.43 -26.41 -29.24
C ARG A 734 -41.48 -26.55 -27.72
N VAL A 735 -42.34 -25.79 -27.07
CA VAL A 735 -42.55 -25.90 -25.61
C VAL A 735 -43.94 -26.44 -25.26
N ALA A 736 -44.95 -26.27 -26.13
CA ALA A 736 -46.31 -26.79 -25.91
C ALA A 736 -46.98 -27.30 -27.21
N MET A 737 -48.06 -28.06 -27.09
CA MET A 737 -48.88 -28.55 -28.19
C MET A 737 -50.36 -28.53 -27.88
N ASP A 738 -51.18 -28.32 -28.90
CA ASP A 738 -52.65 -28.30 -28.81
C ASP A 738 -53.26 -29.12 -29.96
N SER A 739 -53.80 -30.29 -29.66
CA SER A 739 -54.30 -31.29 -30.63
C SER A 739 -55.81 -31.22 -30.93
N TYR A 740 -56.56 -30.30 -30.31
CA TYR A 740 -58.03 -30.28 -30.40
C TYR A 740 -58.61 -28.93 -30.89
N ASN A 741 -59.19 -28.89 -32.10
CA ASN A 741 -60.13 -27.85 -32.58
C ASN A 741 -59.79 -26.36 -32.34
N TRP A 742 -58.51 -25.95 -32.44
CA TRP A 742 -58.07 -24.55 -32.55
C TRP A 742 -57.66 -24.19 -34.00
N GLY A 743 -58.55 -24.49 -34.96
CA GLY A 743 -58.32 -24.28 -36.39
C GLY A 743 -57.72 -25.48 -37.15
N CYS A 744 -57.54 -26.62 -36.47
CA CYS A 744 -57.06 -27.90 -37.02
C CYS A 744 -58.25 -28.88 -37.14
N TYR A 745 -59.05 -28.78 -38.21
CA TYR A 745 -60.40 -29.37 -38.28
C TYR A 745 -60.48 -30.87 -38.63
N LYS A 746 -59.39 -31.54 -39.04
CA LYS A 746 -59.42 -32.98 -39.40
C LYS A 746 -58.51 -33.87 -38.55
N SER A 747 -57.25 -33.47 -38.37
CA SER A 747 -56.27 -34.11 -37.47
C SER A 747 -55.01 -33.25 -37.36
N GLY A 748 -54.09 -33.58 -36.45
CA GLY A 748 -52.87 -32.82 -36.18
C GLY A 748 -52.99 -31.90 -34.97
N ALA A 749 -51.92 -31.18 -34.68
CA ALA A 749 -51.86 -30.23 -33.57
C ALA A 749 -51.14 -28.95 -34.01
N ARG A 750 -51.42 -27.84 -33.34
CA ARG A 750 -50.56 -26.65 -33.40
C ARG A 750 -49.45 -26.78 -32.33
N ALA A 751 -48.30 -26.17 -32.58
CA ALA A 751 -47.15 -26.15 -31.67
C ALA A 751 -46.90 -24.72 -31.17
N TYR A 752 -46.66 -24.55 -29.87
CA TYR A 752 -46.23 -23.28 -29.30
C TYR A 752 -44.70 -23.25 -29.32
N CYS A 753 -44.14 -22.31 -30.07
CA CYS A 753 -42.73 -22.28 -30.41
C CYS A 753 -42.11 -20.97 -29.93
N CYS A 754 -40.98 -21.07 -29.22
CA CYS A 754 -40.26 -19.93 -28.63
C CYS A 754 -38.84 -19.83 -29.17
N ASP A 755 -38.28 -18.62 -29.16
CA ASP A 755 -36.85 -18.40 -29.38
C ASP A 755 -36.07 -18.81 -28.12
N PRO A 756 -35.08 -19.72 -28.24
CA PRO A 756 -34.24 -20.10 -27.12
C PRO A 756 -33.09 -19.10 -26.94
N VAL A 757 -33.18 -18.21 -25.95
CA VAL A 757 -32.08 -17.33 -25.57
C VAL A 757 -31.26 -18.02 -24.50
N SER A 758 -30.20 -18.71 -24.91
CA SER A 758 -29.21 -19.27 -23.99
C SER A 758 -27.80 -18.94 -24.48
N TYR A 759 -27.05 -18.15 -23.72
CA TYR A 759 -25.66 -17.82 -24.07
C TYR A 759 -24.82 -17.53 -22.82
N THR A 760 -23.50 -17.73 -22.93
CA THR A 760 -22.52 -17.20 -21.98
C THR A 760 -21.78 -16.05 -22.61
N GLU A 761 -21.50 -15.01 -21.82
CA GLU A 761 -20.66 -13.91 -22.25
C GLU A 761 -19.20 -14.24 -21.93
N VAL A 762 -18.39 -14.43 -22.96
CA VAL A 762 -16.94 -14.57 -22.81
C VAL A 762 -16.31 -13.26 -23.22
N LYS A 763 -15.58 -12.64 -22.29
CA LYS A 763 -14.74 -11.48 -22.60
C LYS A 763 -13.42 -12.00 -23.15
N THR A 764 -13.30 -12.05 -24.46
CA THR A 764 -12.01 -12.28 -25.12
C THR A 764 -11.28 -10.95 -25.23
N PRO A 765 -9.97 -10.89 -24.93
CA PRO A 765 -9.16 -9.73 -25.28
C PRO A 765 -9.29 -9.48 -26.78
N SER A 766 -9.33 -8.23 -27.22
CA SER A 766 -9.42 -7.90 -28.63
C SER A 766 -8.23 -8.45 -29.43
N GLU A 767 -8.32 -8.43 -30.75
CA GLU A 767 -7.18 -8.79 -31.61
C GLU A 767 -5.92 -7.97 -31.26
N HIS A 768 -6.11 -6.73 -30.77
CA HIS A 768 -5.06 -5.82 -30.30
C HIS A 768 -4.40 -6.31 -29.00
N LEU A 769 -5.17 -6.66 -27.97
CA LEU A 769 -4.66 -7.19 -26.71
C LEU A 769 -4.09 -8.62 -26.86
N GLN A 770 -4.63 -9.41 -27.78
CA GLN A 770 -4.09 -10.72 -28.14
C GLN A 770 -2.76 -10.59 -28.88
N ALA A 771 -2.62 -9.64 -29.81
CA ALA A 771 -1.35 -9.35 -30.49
C ALA A 771 -0.29 -8.84 -29.51
N PHE A 772 -0.67 -7.95 -28.59
CA PHE A 772 0.17 -7.47 -27.50
C PHE A 772 0.62 -8.60 -26.56
N SER A 773 -0.32 -9.37 -26.03
CA SER A 773 -0.03 -10.53 -25.18
C SER A 773 0.83 -11.56 -25.90
N LYS A 774 0.59 -11.83 -27.19
CA LYS A 774 1.38 -12.75 -28.02
C LYS A 774 2.79 -12.22 -28.30
N ALA A 775 2.96 -10.93 -28.57
CA ALA A 775 4.28 -10.33 -28.79
C ALA A 775 5.15 -10.41 -27.51
N ILE A 776 4.56 -10.08 -26.36
CA ILE A 776 5.25 -10.16 -25.06
C ILE A 776 5.46 -11.62 -24.64
N ASN A 777 4.49 -12.52 -24.81
CA ASN A 777 4.64 -13.95 -24.49
C ASN A 777 5.66 -14.65 -25.41
N ASN A 778 5.73 -14.29 -26.69
CA ASN A 778 6.79 -14.77 -27.59
C ASN A 778 8.17 -14.33 -27.07
N TRP A 779 8.31 -13.06 -26.65
CA TRP A 779 9.54 -12.56 -26.02
C TRP A 779 9.87 -13.30 -24.70
N LEU A 780 8.88 -13.53 -23.85
CA LEU A 780 9.02 -14.26 -22.58
C LEU A 780 9.34 -15.75 -22.74
N SER A 781 8.90 -16.38 -23.84
CA SER A 781 9.05 -17.82 -24.11
C SER A 781 10.40 -18.20 -24.72
N THR A 782 11.05 -17.27 -25.44
CA THR A 782 12.41 -17.44 -25.97
C THR A 782 13.28 -16.20 -25.71
N PRO A 783 13.60 -15.90 -24.44
CA PRO A 783 14.61 -14.90 -24.12
C PRO A 783 15.99 -15.51 -24.38
N SER A 784 16.40 -15.66 -25.64
CA SER A 784 17.67 -16.32 -25.95
C SER A 784 18.86 -15.41 -25.62
N CYS A 785 19.50 -15.66 -24.49
CA CYS A 785 20.93 -15.41 -24.31
C CYS A 785 21.63 -16.77 -24.22
N THR A 786 21.92 -17.40 -25.36
CA THR A 786 22.68 -18.66 -25.40
C THR A 786 24.17 -18.36 -25.51
N GLU A 787 24.84 -18.29 -24.37
CA GLU A 787 25.95 -19.15 -23.93
C GLU A 787 26.58 -18.54 -22.65
N GLU A 788 26.69 -19.33 -21.59
CA GLU A 788 27.32 -18.93 -20.32
C GLU A 788 28.84 -18.66 -20.51
N PRO A 789 29.44 -17.78 -19.67
CA PRO A 789 30.06 -18.33 -18.47
C PRO A 789 29.88 -17.47 -17.20
N THR A 790 29.66 -18.17 -16.09
CA THR A 790 30.07 -17.89 -14.70
C THR A 790 29.97 -16.45 -14.15
N LEU A 791 29.00 -16.30 -13.24
CA LEU A 791 28.94 -15.53 -11.98
C LEU A 791 29.88 -14.33 -11.72
N GLU A 792 29.24 -13.26 -11.22
CA GLU A 792 29.71 -11.99 -10.64
C GLU A 792 29.96 -10.77 -11.58
N GLY A 793 29.01 -9.82 -11.55
CA GLY A 793 29.10 -8.51 -12.19
C GLY A 793 27.74 -7.84 -12.46
N SER A 794 27.68 -6.49 -12.34
CA SER A 794 26.49 -5.68 -12.65
C SER A 794 26.06 -5.83 -14.11
N LEU A 795 24.75 -5.65 -14.36
CA LEU A 795 24.12 -5.75 -15.69
C LEU A 795 24.78 -4.86 -16.76
N GLU A 796 25.53 -3.82 -16.39
CA GLU A 796 26.29 -2.98 -17.33
C GLU A 796 27.35 -3.76 -18.11
N LYS A 797 27.99 -4.77 -17.49
CA LYS A 797 28.93 -5.66 -18.19
C LYS A 797 28.23 -6.70 -19.06
N ARG A 798 26.97 -7.04 -18.73
CA ARG A 798 26.15 -8.01 -19.50
C ARG A 798 25.45 -7.36 -20.70
N ALA A 799 25.10 -6.07 -20.58
CA ALA A 799 24.53 -5.28 -21.67
C ALA A 799 25.57 -4.91 -22.75
N ALA A 800 26.85 -4.79 -22.38
CA ALA A 800 27.93 -4.51 -23.34
C ALA A 800 28.25 -5.67 -24.30
N GLY A 801 27.80 -6.90 -24.01
CA GLY A 801 28.04 -8.09 -24.84
C GLY A 801 26.94 -8.42 -25.86
N CYS A 802 25.75 -7.81 -25.75
CA CYS A 802 24.60 -8.15 -26.61
C CYS A 802 24.57 -7.27 -27.87
N LYS A 803 25.05 -7.81 -28.99
CA LYS A 803 25.07 -7.12 -30.29
C LYS A 803 23.65 -6.77 -30.79
N THR A 804 23.39 -5.47 -30.96
CA THR A 804 22.47 -4.73 -31.87
C THR A 804 21.21 -5.35 -32.49
N LYS A 805 21.15 -6.65 -32.83
CA LYS A 805 19.93 -7.30 -33.35
C LYS A 805 18.83 -7.48 -32.28
N HIS A 806 19.19 -7.52 -31.00
CA HIS A 806 18.27 -7.87 -29.92
C HIS A 806 17.56 -6.66 -29.29
N TYR A 807 18.21 -5.48 -29.27
CA TYR A 807 17.53 -4.21 -28.97
C TYR A 807 16.41 -3.96 -29.97
N LYS A 808 16.63 -4.36 -31.23
CA LYS A 808 15.63 -4.28 -32.30
C LYS A 808 14.43 -5.16 -32.02
N ALA A 809 14.60 -6.43 -31.62
CA ALA A 809 13.45 -7.30 -31.28
C ALA A 809 12.65 -6.81 -30.05
N TYR A 810 13.32 -6.17 -29.08
CA TYR A 810 12.66 -5.54 -27.94
C TYR A 810 11.92 -4.26 -28.36
N ALA A 811 12.58 -3.39 -29.13
CA ALA A 811 11.98 -2.18 -29.69
C ALA A 811 10.80 -2.51 -30.61
N ASP A 812 10.94 -3.47 -31.52
CA ASP A 812 9.90 -3.92 -32.45
C ASP A 812 8.66 -4.43 -31.69
N ALA A 813 8.83 -5.13 -30.56
CA ALA A 813 7.71 -5.61 -29.74
C ALA A 813 6.97 -4.46 -29.04
N TRP A 814 7.68 -3.49 -28.48
CA TRP A 814 7.09 -2.32 -27.81
C TRP A 814 6.60 -1.25 -28.80
N ASP A 815 7.15 -1.17 -30.01
CA ASP A 815 6.67 -0.30 -31.08
C ASP A 815 5.33 -0.77 -31.65
N VAL A 816 5.06 -2.09 -31.62
CA VAL A 816 3.72 -2.63 -31.88
C VAL A 816 2.73 -2.15 -30.81
N VAL A 817 3.17 -2.00 -29.56
CA VAL A 817 2.36 -1.49 -28.44
C VAL A 817 2.12 0.01 -28.57
N LYS A 818 3.15 0.78 -28.97
CA LYS A 818 3.09 2.23 -29.24
C LYS A 818 1.95 2.63 -30.16
N LYS A 819 1.61 1.76 -31.13
CA LYS A 819 0.51 1.98 -32.09
C LYS A 819 -0.86 2.13 -31.42
N TYR A 820 -1.05 1.54 -30.23
CA TYR A 820 -2.32 1.50 -29.52
C TYR A 820 -2.25 2.22 -28.16
N PHE A 821 -1.10 2.17 -27.50
CA PHE A 821 -0.80 2.90 -26.26
C PHE A 821 0.40 3.82 -26.54
N PRO A 822 0.16 5.10 -26.89
CA PRO A 822 1.18 5.99 -27.43
C PRO A 822 2.43 6.14 -26.56
N HIS A 823 2.27 6.05 -25.23
CA HIS A 823 3.35 6.22 -24.25
C HIS A 823 4.00 4.90 -23.83
N LEU A 824 3.55 3.75 -24.35
CA LEU A 824 4.16 2.44 -24.08
C LEU A 824 5.11 1.97 -25.20
N GLY A 825 5.47 2.87 -26.11
CA GLY A 825 6.52 2.62 -27.08
C GLY A 825 7.89 2.54 -26.42
N ALA A 826 8.86 1.93 -27.12
CA ALA A 826 10.21 1.77 -26.59
C ALA A 826 10.85 3.13 -26.22
N ASP A 827 10.52 4.18 -26.96
CA ASP A 827 11.06 5.53 -26.75
C ASP A 827 10.65 6.16 -25.41
N ASP A 828 9.43 5.89 -24.94
CA ASP A 828 8.86 6.52 -23.74
C ASP A 828 8.94 5.58 -22.54
N LEU A 829 8.66 4.29 -22.78
CA LEU A 829 8.63 3.26 -21.76
C LEU A 829 10.04 2.91 -21.25
N LEU A 830 11.03 2.76 -22.12
CA LEU A 830 12.39 2.36 -21.69
C LEU A 830 13.05 3.37 -20.77
N PRO A 831 13.07 4.68 -21.09
CA PRO A 831 13.60 5.68 -20.17
C PRO A 831 12.83 5.71 -18.85
N TRP A 832 11.51 5.54 -18.89
CA TRP A 832 10.67 5.53 -17.70
C TRP A 832 10.97 4.33 -16.80
N ILE A 833 11.05 3.11 -17.35
CA ILE A 833 11.34 1.92 -16.55
C ILE A 833 12.82 1.83 -16.15
N HIS A 834 13.78 2.35 -16.93
CA HIS A 834 15.21 2.31 -16.56
C HIS A 834 15.62 3.43 -15.60
N SER A 835 14.79 4.45 -15.44
CA SER A 835 15.06 5.57 -14.56
C SER A 835 14.87 5.18 -13.09
N ASN A 836 15.94 5.36 -12.32
CA ASN A 836 15.98 5.20 -10.86
C ASN A 836 15.02 6.16 -10.11
N LYS A 837 14.34 7.06 -10.82
CA LYS A 837 13.38 8.01 -10.24
C LYS A 837 11.95 7.67 -10.54
N THR A 838 11.65 7.26 -11.77
CA THR A 838 10.27 7.05 -12.26
C THR A 838 9.82 5.63 -11.96
N TYR A 839 10.70 4.65 -12.14
CA TYR A 839 10.48 3.27 -11.74
C TYR A 839 11.79 2.64 -11.23
N PRO A 840 12.27 3.06 -10.04
CA PRO A 840 13.51 2.54 -9.46
C PRO A 840 13.59 1.02 -9.37
N GLU A 841 12.46 0.35 -9.52
CA GLU A 841 12.22 -1.02 -9.11
C GLU A 841 12.24 -1.96 -10.31
N TYR A 842 12.42 -1.41 -11.51
CA TYR A 842 12.87 -2.18 -12.66
C TYR A 842 14.14 -2.97 -12.39
N LYS A 843 15.05 -2.42 -11.58
CA LYS A 843 16.31 -3.09 -11.20
C LYS A 843 16.09 -4.32 -10.32
N SER A 844 15.05 -4.34 -9.48
CA SER A 844 14.69 -5.48 -8.63
C SER A 844 13.74 -6.45 -9.35
N ASN A 845 12.71 -5.92 -10.01
CA ASN A 845 11.70 -6.71 -10.74
C ASN A 845 12.27 -7.39 -11.98
N GLY A 846 13.29 -6.80 -12.58
CA GLY A 846 13.83 -7.25 -13.85
C GLY A 846 12.85 -7.07 -15.02
N PRO A 847 13.31 -7.32 -16.24
CA PRO A 847 12.54 -7.02 -17.45
C PRO A 847 11.30 -7.92 -17.59
N ARG A 848 11.35 -9.16 -17.08
CA ARG A 848 10.26 -10.14 -17.19
C ARG A 848 9.05 -9.79 -16.31
N LYS A 849 9.28 -9.44 -15.04
CA LYS A 849 8.21 -9.09 -14.10
C LYS A 849 7.60 -7.73 -14.45
N THR A 850 8.44 -6.76 -14.84
CA THR A 850 7.97 -5.45 -15.32
C THR A 850 7.10 -5.57 -16.57
N ALA A 851 7.49 -6.39 -17.55
CA ALA A 851 6.70 -6.62 -18.75
C ALA A 851 5.33 -7.25 -18.41
N LYS A 852 5.28 -8.19 -17.46
CA LYS A 852 4.02 -8.80 -17.00
C LYS A 852 3.05 -7.75 -16.43
N TYR A 853 3.53 -6.84 -15.57
CA TYR A 853 2.70 -5.78 -14.98
C TYR A 853 2.17 -4.78 -16.00
N ILE A 854 2.98 -4.40 -17.00
CA ILE A 854 2.53 -3.54 -18.09
C ILE A 854 1.45 -4.24 -18.93
N VAL A 855 1.58 -5.56 -19.12
CA VAL A 855 0.57 -6.36 -19.86
C VAL A 855 -0.75 -6.48 -19.11
N GLU A 856 -0.71 -6.58 -17.79
CA GLU A 856 -1.91 -6.69 -16.96
C GLU A 856 -2.72 -5.38 -16.94
N PHE A 857 -2.07 -4.22 -17.06
CA PHE A 857 -2.73 -2.91 -16.96
C PHE A 857 -2.23 -1.86 -17.97
N PRO A 858 -2.30 -2.11 -19.29
CA PRO A 858 -1.63 -1.28 -20.29
C PRO A 858 -2.14 0.17 -20.33
N ALA A 859 -3.44 0.42 -20.13
CA ALA A 859 -3.98 1.79 -20.08
C ALA A 859 -3.44 2.61 -18.90
N MET A 860 -3.32 1.98 -17.73
CA MET A 860 -2.78 2.61 -16.52
C MET A 860 -1.29 2.89 -16.66
N TRP A 861 -0.52 1.94 -17.19
CA TRP A 861 0.89 2.16 -17.48
C TRP A 861 1.08 3.22 -18.57
N ASN A 862 0.24 3.25 -19.60
CA ASN A 862 0.27 4.28 -20.63
C ASN A 862 -0.01 5.67 -20.04
N GLU A 863 -0.97 5.77 -19.11
CA GLU A 863 -1.24 7.00 -18.38
C GLU A 863 -0.11 7.36 -17.43
N MET A 864 0.44 6.42 -16.66
CA MET A 864 1.60 6.66 -15.78
C MET A 864 2.83 7.10 -16.57
N VAL A 865 3.20 6.40 -17.64
CA VAL A 865 4.33 6.78 -18.50
C VAL A 865 4.03 8.11 -19.21
N GLY A 866 2.76 8.39 -19.55
CA GLY A 866 2.32 9.69 -20.10
C GLY A 866 2.22 10.84 -19.08
N GLU A 867 2.02 10.54 -17.80
CA GLU A 867 1.87 11.50 -16.69
C GLU A 867 3.21 11.78 -15.98
N THR A 868 4.20 10.88 -16.06
CA THR A 868 5.47 11.06 -15.32
C THR A 868 6.58 11.69 -16.18
N ASP A 869 6.95 12.90 -15.77
CA ASP A 869 8.24 13.57 -15.96
C ASP A 869 8.71 13.72 -17.43
N ARG A 870 8.16 14.76 -18.06
CA ARG A 870 8.56 15.38 -19.34
C ARG A 870 9.94 16.05 -19.27
N THR A 871 10.91 15.36 -18.68
CA THR A 871 12.29 15.81 -18.54
C THR A 871 13.00 15.73 -19.86
N ILE A 872 13.48 16.88 -20.35
CA ILE A 872 14.43 16.91 -21.45
C ILE A 872 15.79 16.46 -20.90
N TRP A 873 16.34 15.37 -21.45
CA TRP A 873 17.61 14.80 -21.01
C TRP A 873 18.80 15.36 -21.78
N CYS A 874 19.67 16.13 -21.14
CA CYS A 874 20.92 16.60 -21.72
C CYS A 874 22.06 15.63 -21.36
N LEU A 875 22.20 14.57 -22.15
CA LEU A 875 23.17 13.48 -21.93
C LEU A 875 24.63 13.93 -21.93
N GLU A 876 24.93 15.02 -22.65
CA GLU A 876 26.23 15.69 -22.70
C GLU A 876 26.14 17.02 -21.95
N ASP A 877 27.20 17.40 -21.20
CA ASP A 877 27.29 18.72 -20.57
C ASP A 877 27.74 19.79 -21.58
N LEU A 878 27.57 21.08 -21.25
CA LEU A 878 27.96 22.18 -22.15
C LEU A 878 29.42 22.13 -22.60
N CYS A 879 30.30 21.60 -21.75
CA CYS A 879 31.71 21.44 -22.07
C CYS A 879 32.02 20.20 -22.92
N ASP A 880 31.10 19.24 -22.99
CA ASP A 880 31.22 18.04 -23.82
C ASP A 880 30.80 18.32 -25.28
N GLN A 881 29.99 19.37 -25.49
CA GLN A 881 29.32 19.71 -26.76
C GLN A 881 30.11 20.67 -27.70
N GLY A 882 31.35 21.07 -27.35
CA GLY A 882 32.15 21.94 -28.22
C GLY A 882 33.31 22.68 -27.54
N GLU A 883 33.67 23.86 -28.06
CA GLU A 883 34.77 24.70 -27.55
C GLU A 883 34.41 25.52 -26.28
N PHE A 884 33.22 25.36 -25.70
CA PHE A 884 32.73 26.18 -24.59
C PHE A 884 33.68 26.19 -23.37
N CYS A 885 34.32 25.05 -23.12
CA CYS A 885 35.31 24.90 -22.04
C CYS A 885 36.74 24.70 -22.56
N ASN A 886 36.93 24.53 -23.88
CA ASN A 886 38.25 24.50 -24.50
C ASN A 886 38.78 25.92 -24.67
N SER A 887 39.32 26.44 -23.58
CA SER A 887 40.11 27.64 -23.63
C SER A 887 41.01 27.72 -22.42
N ASP A 888 42.29 27.49 -22.66
CA ASP A 888 43.39 28.28 -22.15
C ASP A 888 44.65 27.43 -22.34
N ALA A 889 45.14 27.38 -23.58
CA ALA A 889 46.59 27.22 -23.78
C ALA A 889 47.24 28.51 -23.24
N GLU A 890 47.30 28.63 -21.91
CA GLU A 890 47.92 29.76 -21.23
C GLU A 890 49.42 29.79 -21.61
N GLU A 891 49.83 30.83 -22.34
CA GLU A 891 51.25 31.08 -22.62
C GLU A 891 52.03 31.19 -21.30
N HIS A 892 53.08 30.38 -21.22
CA HIS A 892 53.99 30.30 -20.09
C HIS A 892 55.01 31.44 -20.13
N ASP A 893 55.26 32.13 -19.02
CA ASP A 893 56.49 32.92 -18.82
C ASP A 893 57.59 32.00 -18.24
N PRO A 894 58.55 31.49 -19.03
CA PRO A 894 59.58 30.56 -18.57
C PRO A 894 60.53 31.15 -17.51
N ALA A 895 60.51 32.46 -17.25
CA ALA A 895 61.33 33.12 -16.24
C ALA A 895 60.77 33.02 -14.81
N LEU A 896 59.55 32.54 -14.62
CA LEU A 896 58.86 32.45 -13.32
C LEU A 896 59.02 31.09 -12.61
N THR A 897 60.05 30.30 -12.97
CA THR A 897 60.34 28.93 -12.47
C THR A 897 60.77 28.83 -10.99
N GLN A 898 60.49 29.84 -10.16
CA GLN A 898 60.74 29.75 -8.71
C GLN A 898 59.52 29.23 -7.95
N ARG A 899 59.39 27.89 -7.95
CA ARG A 899 58.96 26.99 -6.84
C ARG A 899 58.53 25.63 -7.42
N GLU A 900 59.35 25.04 -8.29
CA GLU A 900 59.28 23.59 -8.50
C GLU A 900 59.85 22.90 -7.25
N VAL A 901 58.99 22.46 -6.35
CA VAL A 901 59.35 21.39 -5.42
C VAL A 901 59.34 20.11 -6.26
N GLN A 902 60.51 19.49 -6.44
CA GLN A 902 60.63 18.17 -7.04
C GLN A 902 59.76 17.17 -6.28
N TRP A 903 58.70 16.69 -6.93
CA TRP A 903 57.88 15.59 -6.44
C TRP A 903 58.45 14.27 -6.95
N ASN A 904 58.98 13.45 -6.03
CA ASN A 904 59.35 12.05 -6.24
C ASN A 904 58.34 11.18 -5.50
N GLU A 905 57.17 10.94 -6.10
CA GLU A 905 56.27 9.85 -5.72
C GLU A 905 55.64 9.29 -7.00
N GLN A 906 55.46 7.97 -7.03
CA GLN A 906 55.20 7.18 -8.23
C GLN A 906 53.95 7.66 -8.98
N ARG A 907 54.12 7.80 -10.30
CA ARG A 907 53.10 8.16 -11.27
C ARG A 907 52.11 7.01 -11.47
N ASP A 908 50.86 7.22 -11.10
CA ASP A 908 49.72 6.71 -11.87
C ASP A 908 49.09 7.88 -12.62
N VAL A 909 49.42 7.97 -13.90
CA VAL A 909 48.96 9.03 -14.81
C VAL A 909 47.64 8.62 -15.43
N LEU A 910 46.64 9.51 -15.44
CA LEU A 910 45.58 9.51 -16.44
C LEU A 910 45.55 10.85 -17.17
N VAL A 911 45.32 10.77 -18.48
CA VAL A 911 45.66 11.74 -19.53
C VAL A 911 44.56 12.79 -19.75
N ARG A 912 44.99 14.04 -19.96
CA ARG A 912 44.29 15.29 -20.38
C ARG A 912 43.10 15.78 -19.53
N LEU A 913 43.42 16.64 -18.57
CA LEU A 913 42.58 17.74 -18.08
C LEU A 913 43.34 19.05 -18.35
N GLU A 914 42.81 19.94 -19.19
CA GLU A 914 43.49 21.17 -19.63
C GLU A 914 43.18 22.35 -18.69
N LYS A 915 43.85 22.38 -17.54
CA LYS A 915 44.27 23.65 -16.90
C LYS A 915 45.48 23.43 -16.01
N ARG A 916 46.68 23.58 -16.57
CA ARG A 916 47.92 23.67 -15.77
C ARG A 916 48.02 25.06 -15.21
N ALA A 917 47.78 25.19 -13.92
CA ALA A 917 47.83 26.45 -13.21
C ALA A 917 49.27 26.86 -12.87
N LYS A 918 50.01 27.26 -13.91
CA LYS A 918 51.35 27.81 -13.75
C LYS A 918 51.29 29.21 -13.14
N ALA A 919 52.38 29.59 -12.48
CA ALA A 919 52.57 30.96 -12.03
C ALA A 919 52.55 31.91 -13.24
N LYS A 920 51.84 33.04 -13.10
CA LYS A 920 51.60 33.98 -14.20
C LYS A 920 51.71 35.41 -13.70
N LYS A 921 52.40 36.26 -14.47
CA LYS A 921 52.35 37.71 -14.28
C LYS A 921 51.01 38.23 -14.80
N LEU A 922 50.28 38.89 -13.92
CA LEU A 922 49.08 39.64 -14.24
C LEU A 922 49.44 41.12 -14.18
N THR A 923 49.01 41.87 -15.18
CA THR A 923 49.26 43.31 -15.26
C THR A 923 47.93 44.04 -15.31
N PHE A 924 47.84 45.14 -14.57
CA PHE A 924 46.73 46.07 -14.63
C PHE A 924 47.23 47.50 -14.60
N GLU A 925 46.33 48.44 -14.89
CA GLU A 925 46.65 49.85 -15.06
C GLU A 925 46.04 50.67 -13.92
N CYS A 926 46.88 51.49 -13.27
CA CYS A 926 46.46 52.48 -12.30
C CYS A 926 46.60 53.87 -12.91
N LYS A 927 45.61 54.76 -12.74
CA LYS A 927 45.62 56.09 -13.35
C LYS A 927 45.71 57.22 -12.33
N ASP A 928 46.75 58.03 -12.36
CA ASP A 928 46.90 59.21 -11.50
C ASP A 928 45.82 60.27 -11.79
N LYS A 929 45.63 61.20 -10.84
CA LYS A 929 44.65 62.30 -10.97
C LYS A 929 44.92 63.21 -12.18
N ASP A 930 46.16 63.28 -12.65
CA ASP A 930 46.56 64.03 -13.85
C ASP A 930 46.37 63.27 -15.17
N GLY A 931 45.93 62.01 -15.10
CA GLY A 931 45.68 61.14 -16.23
C GLY A 931 46.83 60.20 -16.61
N THR A 932 47.97 60.26 -15.92
CA THR A 932 49.12 59.36 -16.15
C THR A 932 48.77 57.92 -15.80
N VAL A 933 49.08 56.97 -16.67
CA VAL A 933 48.78 55.54 -16.47
C VAL A 933 50.04 54.76 -16.09
N HIS A 934 50.00 54.06 -14.97
CA HIS A 934 51.05 53.19 -14.45
C HIS A 934 50.64 51.73 -14.59
N LYS A 935 51.58 50.87 -15.03
CA LYS A 935 51.35 49.42 -15.11
C LYS A 935 51.83 48.74 -13.83
N VAL A 936 50.91 48.05 -13.16
CA VAL A 936 51.17 47.26 -11.97
C VAL A 936 51.20 45.80 -12.36
N THR A 937 52.33 45.14 -12.08
CA THR A 937 52.48 43.71 -12.38
C THR A 937 52.64 42.93 -11.09
N TYR A 938 51.89 41.84 -10.96
CA TYR A 938 51.98 40.92 -9.82
C TYR A 938 51.94 39.48 -10.29
N THR A 939 52.44 38.58 -9.45
CA THR A 939 52.54 37.16 -9.80
C THR A 939 51.44 36.37 -9.09
N ARG A 940 50.58 35.73 -9.88
CA ARG A 940 49.65 34.71 -9.38
C ARG A 940 50.45 33.45 -9.03
N SER A 941 50.29 32.93 -7.81
CA SER A 941 50.90 31.67 -7.36
C SER A 941 50.44 30.48 -8.21
N ALA A 942 51.31 29.49 -8.40
CA ALA A 942 50.91 28.21 -8.95
C ALA A 942 49.99 27.48 -7.97
N TYR A 943 49.05 26.69 -8.49
CA TYR A 943 48.12 25.89 -7.70
C TYR A 943 47.87 24.52 -8.38
N PRO A 944 47.36 23.51 -7.65
CA PRO A 944 47.16 22.18 -8.23
C PRO A 944 46.12 22.21 -9.35
N GLY A 945 46.42 21.64 -10.51
CA GLY A 945 45.43 21.33 -11.54
C GLY A 945 44.44 20.27 -11.06
N GLY A 946 43.27 20.15 -11.70
CA GLY A 946 42.23 19.19 -11.30
C GLY A 946 42.74 17.74 -11.23
N SER A 947 43.65 17.38 -12.14
CA SER A 947 44.33 16.06 -12.19
C SER A 947 45.39 15.84 -11.12
N GLU A 948 45.80 16.87 -10.38
CA GLU A 948 46.92 16.82 -9.42
C GLU A 948 46.45 16.57 -7.98
N TRP A 949 45.14 16.34 -7.79
CA TRP A 949 44.55 15.99 -6.51
C TRP A 949 44.46 14.48 -6.35
N ALA A 950 45.15 13.92 -5.34
CA ALA A 950 44.98 12.51 -4.99
C ALA A 950 43.54 12.24 -4.51
N LEU A 951 42.98 11.06 -4.83
CA LEU A 951 41.64 10.62 -4.43
C LEU A 951 41.44 10.63 -2.90
N THR A 952 42.53 10.51 -2.14
CA THR A 952 42.54 10.54 -0.69
C THR A 952 42.38 11.94 -0.10
N THR A 953 42.56 13.01 -0.89
CA THR A 953 42.50 14.39 -0.40
C THR A 953 41.08 14.83 -0.03
N ALA A 954 40.96 15.77 0.92
CA ALA A 954 39.69 16.36 1.30
C ALA A 954 38.99 17.06 0.12
N ALA A 955 39.74 17.66 -0.82
CA ALA A 955 39.19 18.28 -2.01
C ALA A 955 38.56 17.26 -2.97
N ALA A 956 39.20 16.10 -3.18
CA ALA A 956 38.67 15.01 -4.01
C ALA A 956 37.43 14.33 -3.40
N ARG A 957 37.40 14.14 -2.08
CA ARG A 957 36.24 13.55 -1.37
C ARG A 957 35.01 14.45 -1.36
N GLN A 958 35.23 15.74 -1.57
CA GLN A 958 34.19 16.76 -1.46
C GLN A 958 34.08 17.57 -2.76
N ALA A 959 34.29 16.90 -3.89
CA ALA A 959 34.04 17.46 -5.21
C ALA A 959 32.55 17.75 -5.37
N VAL A 960 32.22 18.89 -5.98
CA VAL A 960 30.85 19.31 -6.22
C VAL A 960 30.50 19.15 -7.69
N ASP A 961 29.38 18.49 -7.93
CA ASP A 961 28.87 18.17 -9.26
C ASP A 961 27.38 18.50 -9.36
N LEU A 962 26.85 18.55 -10.58
CA LEU A 962 25.41 18.62 -10.79
C LEU A 962 24.76 17.33 -10.27
N ASP A 963 23.68 17.49 -9.50
CA ASP A 963 22.84 16.35 -9.13
C ASP A 963 22.00 15.99 -10.37
N GLN A 964 22.12 14.75 -10.83
CA GLN A 964 21.43 14.26 -12.03
C GLN A 964 21.71 15.12 -13.27
N ARG A 965 23.00 15.19 -13.60
CA ARG A 965 23.60 15.96 -14.70
C ARG A 965 22.83 15.83 -16.02
N GLU A 966 22.31 14.65 -16.27
CA GLU A 966 21.58 14.30 -17.48
C GLU A 966 20.23 15.02 -17.61
N MET A 967 19.71 15.70 -16.59
CA MET A 967 18.46 16.48 -16.65
C MET A 967 18.75 17.96 -17.01
N CYS A 968 18.16 18.48 -18.07
CA CYS A 968 18.48 19.83 -18.58
C CYS A 968 18.07 20.98 -17.64
N VAL A 969 17.11 20.79 -16.73
CA VAL A 969 16.63 21.84 -15.80
C VAL A 969 16.92 21.57 -14.33
N ASN A 970 17.56 20.44 -13.99
CA ASN A 970 17.92 20.19 -12.59
C ASN A 970 19.07 21.09 -12.17
N THR A 971 18.74 22.14 -11.42
CA THR A 971 19.71 23.13 -10.95
C THR A 971 20.47 22.70 -9.68
N ARG A 972 20.11 21.56 -9.06
CA ARG A 972 20.74 21.10 -7.81
C ARG A 972 22.20 20.69 -8.03
N VAL A 973 23.02 20.94 -7.02
CA VAL A 973 24.40 20.45 -6.94
C VAL A 973 24.53 19.50 -5.75
N ARG A 974 25.43 18.53 -5.83
CA ARG A 974 25.72 17.57 -4.77
C ARG A 974 27.22 17.42 -4.57
N GLU A 975 27.62 17.16 -3.32
CA GLU A 975 28.96 16.68 -3.01
C GLU A 975 29.05 15.19 -3.29
N ARG A 976 30.10 14.74 -3.98
CA ARG A 976 30.37 13.31 -4.18
C ARG A 976 31.87 13.01 -4.08
N PRO A 977 32.27 11.92 -3.43
CA PRO A 977 33.66 11.48 -3.43
C PRO A 977 34.03 10.84 -4.77
N LEU A 978 35.22 11.17 -5.28
CA LEU A 978 35.83 10.47 -6.42
C LEU A 978 36.24 9.05 -6.03
N ARG A 979 36.00 8.03 -6.87
CA ARG A 979 36.25 6.60 -6.56
C ARG A 979 37.44 6.04 -7.34
N GLU A 980 38.15 5.10 -6.72
CA GLU A 980 39.25 4.35 -7.34
C GLU A 980 38.69 3.44 -8.46
N GLY A 981 39.22 3.55 -9.68
CA GLY A 981 38.66 2.88 -10.85
C GLY A 981 37.58 3.66 -11.61
N GLU A 982 37.14 4.84 -11.11
CA GLU A 982 36.79 5.92 -12.04
C GLU A 982 38.12 6.28 -12.71
N ASN A 983 38.44 5.61 -13.83
CA ASN A 983 39.31 6.24 -14.81
C ASN A 983 38.81 7.70 -14.94
N VAL A 984 39.67 8.65 -15.24
CA VAL A 984 39.23 9.90 -15.85
C VAL A 984 39.23 9.69 -17.36
N PRO A 985 38.30 8.92 -18.00
CA PRO A 985 38.17 8.93 -19.45
C PRO A 985 37.17 10.04 -19.78
N HIS A 986 37.64 11.13 -20.39
CA HIS A 986 36.88 12.12 -21.16
C HIS A 986 35.59 12.78 -20.60
N ASN A 987 34.91 12.26 -19.56
CA ASN A 987 33.51 12.55 -19.24
C ASN A 987 33.28 13.07 -17.81
N VAL A 988 34.34 13.23 -16.98
CA VAL A 988 34.26 13.93 -15.69
C VAL A 988 35.24 15.10 -15.69
N GLN A 989 34.83 16.18 -16.34
CA GLN A 989 35.53 17.46 -16.36
C GLN A 989 35.27 18.24 -15.06
N LEU A 990 36.17 18.09 -14.08
CA LEU A 990 36.20 18.85 -12.83
C LEU A 990 37.44 19.74 -12.80
N ASN A 991 37.27 21.01 -12.44
CA ASN A 991 38.36 21.98 -12.32
C ASN A 991 38.65 22.32 -10.86
N THR A 992 39.94 22.55 -10.56
CA THR A 992 40.35 23.20 -9.31
C THR A 992 39.76 24.60 -9.29
N GLU A 993 38.94 24.84 -8.29
CA GLU A 993 38.06 25.98 -8.24
C GLU A 993 38.44 26.97 -7.14
N HIS A 994 38.56 28.24 -7.54
CA HIS A 994 38.76 29.36 -6.64
C HIS A 994 37.39 29.82 -6.13
N VAL A 995 37.13 29.59 -4.84
CA VAL A 995 35.84 29.96 -4.23
C VAL A 995 35.57 31.48 -4.34
N ILE A 996 36.62 32.30 -4.32
CA ILE A 996 36.64 33.71 -4.73
C ILE A 996 37.57 33.87 -5.93
N GLU A 997 37.08 34.43 -7.03
CA GLU A 997 37.85 34.59 -8.27
C GLU A 997 39.09 35.48 -8.10
N ILE A 998 40.25 35.03 -8.59
CA ILE A 998 41.53 35.77 -8.48
C ILE A 998 41.45 37.14 -9.16
N LYS A 999 40.75 37.22 -10.31
CA LYS A 999 40.60 38.47 -11.07
C LYS A 999 39.89 39.58 -10.29
N LEU A 1000 39.11 39.23 -9.26
CA LEU A 1000 38.42 40.22 -8.43
C LEU A 1000 39.39 41.10 -7.63
N ILE A 1001 40.62 40.65 -7.38
CA ILE A 1001 41.62 41.49 -6.72
C ILE A 1001 42.00 42.67 -7.63
N ASN A 1002 42.18 42.42 -8.93
CA ASN A 1002 42.43 43.50 -9.86
C ASN A 1002 41.25 44.48 -9.90
N GLU A 1003 40.06 43.94 -10.10
CA GLU A 1003 38.84 44.74 -10.23
C GLU A 1003 38.51 45.50 -8.94
N PHE A 1004 38.90 44.97 -7.77
CA PHE A 1004 38.82 45.68 -6.50
C PHE A 1004 39.77 46.88 -6.45
N LEU A 1005 41.03 46.71 -6.84
CA LEU A 1005 42.01 47.81 -6.79
C LEU A 1005 41.61 48.94 -7.76
N GLU A 1006 41.15 48.58 -8.95
CA GLU A 1006 40.57 49.53 -9.92
C GLU A 1006 39.32 50.22 -9.35
N TRP A 1007 38.41 49.48 -8.72
CA TRP A 1007 37.20 50.06 -8.10
C TRP A 1007 37.55 50.97 -6.92
N ALA A 1008 38.46 50.55 -6.04
CA ALA A 1008 38.82 51.28 -4.83
C ALA A 1008 39.54 52.59 -5.15
N GLN A 1009 40.29 52.65 -6.25
CA GLN A 1009 40.86 53.89 -6.75
C GLN A 1009 39.78 54.90 -7.18
N ASN A 1010 38.70 54.41 -7.79
CA ASN A 1010 37.63 55.25 -8.34
C ASN A 1010 36.53 55.56 -7.31
N ASP A 1011 36.45 54.82 -6.21
CA ASP A 1011 35.49 55.06 -5.14
C ASP A 1011 35.95 56.24 -4.25
N PRO A 1012 35.18 57.35 -4.19
CA PRO A 1012 35.59 58.56 -3.48
C PRO A 1012 35.67 58.39 -1.96
N LYS A 1013 35.15 57.29 -1.40
CA LYS A 1013 35.23 56.99 0.04
C LYS A 1013 36.46 56.14 0.40
N CYS A 1014 37.17 55.59 -0.59
CA CYS A 1014 38.36 54.76 -0.38
C CYS A 1014 39.68 55.55 -0.32
N ASP A 1015 39.77 56.70 -1.01
CA ASP A 1015 40.97 57.56 -1.08
C ASP A 1015 42.28 56.81 -1.44
N VAL A 1016 42.18 55.79 -2.29
CA VAL A 1016 43.33 55.02 -2.79
C VAL A 1016 44.02 55.76 -3.94
N ASP A 1017 45.35 55.93 -3.87
CA ASP A 1017 46.17 56.52 -4.95
C ASP A 1017 47.05 55.47 -5.65
N CYS A 1018 47.64 55.86 -6.80
CA CYS A 1018 48.52 54.95 -7.52
C CYS A 1018 49.83 54.65 -6.81
N ASP A 1019 50.29 55.48 -5.88
CA ASP A 1019 51.51 55.15 -5.13
C ASP A 1019 51.28 53.95 -4.20
N LEU A 1020 50.12 53.89 -3.54
CA LEU A 1020 49.69 52.71 -2.78
C LEU A 1020 49.70 51.45 -3.68
N ILE A 1021 49.07 51.54 -4.85
CA ILE A 1021 48.86 50.39 -5.73
C ILE A 1021 50.16 49.95 -6.44
N VAL A 1022 50.89 50.89 -7.04
CA VAL A 1022 52.07 50.62 -7.88
C VAL A 1022 53.30 50.33 -7.01
N ASN A 1023 53.55 51.19 -6.02
CA ASN A 1023 54.81 51.19 -5.29
C ASN A 1023 54.70 50.52 -3.92
N PHE A 1024 53.59 50.67 -3.19
CA PHE A 1024 53.51 50.18 -1.82
C PHE A 1024 53.16 48.70 -1.73
N LEU A 1025 52.18 48.23 -2.50
CA LEU A 1025 51.73 46.82 -2.49
C LEU A 1025 52.83 45.80 -2.84
N ASN A 1026 53.86 46.23 -3.59
CA ASN A 1026 54.99 45.41 -4.02
C ASN A 1026 56.27 45.61 -3.20
N LYS A 1027 56.24 46.42 -2.12
CA LYS A 1027 57.39 46.62 -1.21
C LYS A 1027 57.32 45.65 -0.03
N GLU A 1028 58.49 45.24 0.47
CA GLU A 1028 58.59 44.43 1.69
C GLU A 1028 58.34 45.27 2.96
N VAL A 1029 57.09 45.59 3.23
CA VAL A 1029 56.68 46.49 4.33
C VAL A 1029 56.04 45.75 5.51
N ILE A 1030 55.65 44.48 5.34
CA ILE A 1030 55.03 43.67 6.40
C ILE A 1030 56.09 42.75 7.03
N ILE A 1031 56.81 43.26 8.04
CA ILE A 1031 58.02 42.60 8.57
C ILE A 1031 57.71 41.61 9.72
N ASN A 1032 56.69 41.86 10.55
CA ASN A 1032 56.38 41.10 11.78
C ASN A 1032 54.95 40.52 11.81
N ALA A 1033 54.38 40.15 10.66
CA ALA A 1033 53.06 39.53 10.62
C ALA A 1033 53.13 38.01 10.87
N PRO A 1034 52.05 37.39 11.40
CA PRO A 1034 51.85 35.95 11.40
C PRO A 1034 51.99 35.35 9.99
N SER A 1035 52.38 34.08 9.91
CA SER A 1035 52.40 33.38 8.62
C SER A 1035 51.00 33.30 8.03
N VAL A 1036 50.91 33.49 6.71
CA VAL A 1036 49.66 33.25 5.97
C VAL A 1036 49.39 31.74 5.89
N PRO A 1037 48.14 31.30 5.63
CA PRO A 1037 47.84 29.89 5.39
C PRO A 1037 48.78 29.26 4.35
N GLY A 1038 49.22 28.03 4.57
CA GLY A 1038 50.28 27.38 3.77
C GLY A 1038 51.72 27.59 4.27
N GLY A 1039 51.92 28.31 5.39
CA GLY A 1039 53.19 28.33 6.12
C GLY A 1039 54.28 29.22 5.54
N THR A 1040 53.95 30.03 4.52
CA THR A 1040 54.87 31.04 3.99
C THR A 1040 54.70 32.37 4.74
N ASN A 1041 55.74 33.20 4.82
CA ASN A 1041 55.65 34.54 5.42
C ASN A 1041 56.14 35.62 4.43
N PRO A 1042 55.38 35.88 3.34
CA PRO A 1042 55.74 36.95 2.41
C PRO A 1042 55.67 38.29 3.15
N LYS A 1043 56.63 39.18 2.86
CA LYS A 1043 56.68 40.55 3.41
C LYS A 1043 55.99 41.59 2.53
N MET A 1044 55.70 41.23 1.28
CA MET A 1044 54.98 42.09 0.34
C MET A 1044 53.47 41.93 0.53
N PRO A 1045 52.71 43.02 0.77
CA PRO A 1045 51.26 42.99 0.93
C PRO A 1045 50.53 42.16 -0.13
N LEU A 1046 50.87 42.38 -1.42
CA LEU A 1046 50.17 41.73 -2.52
C LEU A 1046 50.40 40.23 -2.55
N ASN A 1047 51.61 39.76 -2.24
CA ASN A 1047 51.91 38.33 -2.15
C ASN A 1047 51.15 37.65 -1.01
N ARG A 1048 50.91 38.36 0.10
CA ARG A 1048 50.11 37.85 1.22
C ARG A 1048 48.65 37.69 0.81
N ILE A 1049 48.07 38.71 0.16
CA ILE A 1049 46.70 38.67 -0.38
C ILE A 1049 46.52 37.52 -1.39
N MET A 1050 47.51 37.32 -2.28
CA MET A 1050 47.45 36.23 -3.26
C MET A 1050 47.52 34.84 -2.62
N GLU A 1051 48.25 34.68 -1.51
CA GLU A 1051 48.33 33.40 -0.81
C GLU A 1051 46.98 33.00 -0.15
N GLU A 1052 46.18 33.97 0.31
CA GLU A 1052 44.84 33.73 0.86
C GLU A 1052 43.87 33.12 -0.17
N LEU A 1053 44.06 33.42 -1.47
CA LEU A 1053 43.29 32.84 -2.57
C LEU A 1053 43.68 31.39 -2.89
N GLY A 1054 44.83 30.93 -2.37
CA GLY A 1054 45.32 29.56 -2.49
C GLY A 1054 46.58 29.42 -3.33
N SER A 1055 47.35 28.36 -3.04
CA SER A 1055 48.62 28.06 -3.72
C SER A 1055 48.94 26.56 -3.66
N MET A 1056 50.10 26.15 -4.18
CA MET A 1056 50.63 24.80 -3.95
C MET A 1056 50.84 24.44 -2.47
N ASN A 1057 50.99 25.44 -1.60
CA ASN A 1057 51.18 25.27 -0.16
C ASN A 1057 49.89 25.54 0.64
N ASN A 1058 48.99 26.38 0.12
CA ASN A 1058 47.67 26.64 0.69
C ASN A 1058 46.57 25.97 -0.17
N ARG A 1059 46.43 24.65 -0.02
CA ARG A 1059 45.50 23.85 -0.84
C ARG A 1059 44.07 23.80 -0.27
N ASP A 1060 43.91 23.98 1.03
CA ASP A 1060 42.65 23.71 1.74
C ASP A 1060 41.50 24.66 1.38
N VAL A 1061 41.83 25.81 0.78
CA VAL A 1061 40.86 26.81 0.32
C VAL A 1061 40.18 26.43 -1.00
N PHE A 1062 40.76 25.49 -1.76
CA PHE A 1062 40.23 25.06 -3.05
C PHE A 1062 39.08 24.06 -2.93
N ARG A 1063 38.31 23.95 -4.02
CA ARG A 1063 37.30 22.92 -4.26
C ARG A 1063 37.52 22.30 -5.63
N LEU A 1064 36.98 21.10 -5.85
CA LEU A 1064 36.76 20.60 -7.20
C LEU A 1064 35.31 20.89 -7.59
N LEU A 1065 35.12 21.56 -8.73
CA LEU A 1065 33.81 21.93 -9.25
C LEU A 1065 33.70 21.51 -10.71
N ARG A 1066 32.49 21.07 -11.11
CA ARG A 1066 32.13 20.81 -12.52
C ARG A 1066 32.57 21.97 -13.42
N GLU A 1067 33.31 21.66 -14.47
CA GLU A 1067 33.93 22.64 -15.36
C GLU A 1067 32.92 23.63 -15.96
N SER A 1068 31.76 23.16 -16.42
CA SER A 1068 30.71 24.01 -16.98
C SER A 1068 30.11 24.99 -15.97
N VAL A 1069 29.96 24.56 -14.71
CA VAL A 1069 29.47 25.41 -13.61
C VAL A 1069 30.56 26.39 -13.17
N ASN A 1070 31.82 25.94 -13.11
CA ASN A 1070 32.97 26.78 -12.80
C ASN A 1070 33.13 27.89 -13.86
N ARG A 1071 33.03 27.55 -15.15
CA ARG A 1071 33.09 28.51 -16.26
C ARG A 1071 32.04 29.61 -16.12
N VAL A 1072 30.78 29.23 -15.94
CA VAL A 1072 29.66 30.17 -15.79
C VAL A 1072 29.85 31.03 -14.54
N LYS A 1073 30.37 30.47 -13.43
CA LYS A 1073 30.74 31.25 -12.25
C LYS A 1073 31.79 32.31 -12.60
N GLY A 1074 32.87 31.92 -13.27
CA GLY A 1074 33.90 32.85 -13.71
C GLY A 1074 33.34 34.03 -14.47
N ASP A 1075 32.49 33.80 -15.48
CA ASP A 1075 31.89 34.88 -16.28
C ASP A 1075 30.98 35.80 -15.43
N LEU A 1076 30.09 35.22 -14.61
CA LEU A 1076 29.19 35.96 -13.73
C LEU A 1076 29.94 36.89 -12.76
N TRP A 1077 30.99 36.39 -12.10
CA TRP A 1077 31.77 37.19 -11.14
C TRP A 1077 32.61 38.29 -11.80
N GLY A 1078 32.98 38.11 -13.07
CA GLY A 1078 33.58 39.18 -13.88
C GLY A 1078 32.56 40.17 -14.45
N LEU A 1079 31.30 40.11 -14.01
CA LEU A 1079 30.17 40.88 -14.51
C LEU A 1079 29.90 40.72 -16.01
N LYS A 1080 30.42 39.64 -16.61
CA LYS A 1080 30.00 39.23 -17.94
C LYS A 1080 28.67 38.51 -17.77
N ASN A 1081 27.64 38.98 -18.46
CA ASN A 1081 26.43 38.19 -18.58
C ASN A 1081 26.82 36.82 -19.18
N PRO A 1082 26.25 35.69 -18.70
CA PRO A 1082 26.41 34.42 -19.39
C PRO A 1082 26.00 34.60 -20.87
N PRO A 1083 26.53 33.77 -21.77
CA PRO A 1083 27.01 34.13 -23.11
C PRO A 1083 26.45 35.44 -23.70
N GLY A 1084 27.24 36.50 -23.59
CA GLY A 1084 27.04 37.76 -24.33
C GLY A 1084 28.02 37.92 -25.50
N PRO A 1085 27.88 39.00 -26.30
CA PRO A 1085 28.75 39.28 -27.45
C PRO A 1085 30.25 39.36 -27.11
N ASP A 1086 30.60 39.61 -25.85
CA ASP A 1086 31.98 39.70 -25.33
C ASP A 1086 32.53 38.37 -24.76
N SER A 1087 31.76 37.27 -24.86
CA SER A 1087 32.25 35.93 -24.54
C SER A 1087 33.20 35.47 -25.65
N LYS A 1088 34.39 35.03 -25.27
CA LYS A 1088 35.50 34.70 -26.18
C LYS A 1088 35.26 33.43 -27.04
N TYR A 1089 34.07 32.82 -26.99
CA TYR A 1089 33.76 31.52 -27.59
C TYR A 1089 32.60 31.58 -28.58
N HIS A 1090 32.70 30.74 -29.60
CA HIS A 1090 32.05 30.85 -30.91
C HIS A 1090 30.51 30.83 -30.92
N ASP A 1091 29.86 30.41 -29.83
CA ASP A 1091 28.41 30.26 -29.75
C ASP A 1091 27.78 31.23 -28.73
N SER A 1092 27.51 32.45 -29.17
CA SER A 1092 26.72 33.42 -28.39
C SER A 1092 25.32 32.88 -28.10
N TRP A 1093 24.67 33.38 -27.03
CA TRP A 1093 23.28 33.08 -26.71
C TRP A 1093 22.36 33.22 -27.93
N ASP A 1094 22.55 34.28 -28.70
CA ASP A 1094 21.84 34.52 -29.97
C ASP A 1094 22.04 33.40 -30.99
N ASN A 1095 23.25 32.83 -31.10
CA ASN A 1095 23.53 31.76 -32.03
C ASN A 1095 22.88 30.43 -31.61
N MET A 1096 22.82 30.13 -30.30
CA MET A 1096 22.12 28.95 -29.76
C MET A 1096 20.61 29.08 -29.95
N ILE A 1097 20.07 30.26 -29.63
CA ILE A 1097 18.66 30.58 -29.81
C ILE A 1097 18.26 30.53 -31.30
N SER A 1098 19.08 31.09 -32.20
CA SER A 1098 18.77 31.16 -33.63
C SER A 1098 18.84 29.80 -34.34
N ARG A 1099 19.68 28.88 -33.86
CA ARG A 1099 19.77 27.50 -34.38
C ARG A 1099 18.75 26.53 -33.79
N GLY A 1100 17.98 26.95 -32.79
CA GLY A 1100 17.00 26.08 -32.12
C GLY A 1100 17.63 25.05 -31.19
N ASP A 1101 18.82 25.32 -30.67
CA ASP A 1101 19.51 24.42 -29.72
C ASP A 1101 18.97 24.62 -28.30
N TYR A 1102 17.79 24.03 -28.06
CA TYR A 1102 17.11 24.11 -26.77
C TYR A 1102 17.86 23.40 -25.63
N ARG A 1103 18.70 22.40 -25.92
CA ARG A 1103 19.42 21.63 -24.90
C ARG A 1103 20.55 22.46 -24.29
N SER A 1104 21.43 23.02 -25.12
CA SER A 1104 22.52 23.89 -24.66
C SER A 1104 21.98 25.15 -23.99
N THR A 1105 20.89 25.70 -24.53
CA THR A 1105 20.24 26.88 -23.96
C THR A 1105 19.67 26.62 -22.56
N LEU A 1106 18.98 25.49 -22.35
CA LEU A 1106 18.47 25.09 -21.03
C LEU A 1106 19.60 24.79 -20.04
N GLN A 1107 20.68 24.13 -20.48
CA GLN A 1107 21.85 23.90 -19.63
C GLN A 1107 22.55 25.19 -19.22
N MET A 1108 22.59 26.20 -20.09
CA MET A 1108 23.17 27.50 -19.77
C MET A 1108 22.40 28.20 -18.65
N LEU A 1109 21.06 28.21 -18.75
CA LEU A 1109 20.17 28.72 -17.71
C LEU A 1109 20.29 27.92 -16.40
N ARG A 1110 20.34 26.59 -16.51
CA ARG A 1110 20.54 25.67 -15.37
C ARG A 1110 21.85 25.97 -14.64
N ASN A 1111 22.95 26.02 -15.36
CA ASN A 1111 24.28 26.25 -14.79
C ASN A 1111 24.37 27.62 -14.14
N THR A 1112 23.75 28.65 -14.72
CA THR A 1112 23.66 30.00 -14.12
C THR A 1112 23.00 29.97 -12.74
N ILE A 1113 21.93 29.19 -12.55
CA ILE A 1113 21.29 29.00 -11.24
C ILE A 1113 22.14 28.10 -10.33
N ALA A 1114 22.76 27.05 -10.88
CA ALA A 1114 23.58 26.10 -10.14
C ALA A 1114 24.80 26.77 -9.46
N VAL A 1115 25.38 27.82 -10.06
CA VAL A 1115 26.46 28.62 -9.43
C VAL A 1115 26.06 29.10 -8.04
N PHE A 1116 24.86 29.63 -7.88
CA PHE A 1116 24.43 30.14 -6.59
C PHE A 1116 24.08 29.01 -5.60
N ARG A 1117 23.58 27.88 -6.09
CA ARG A 1117 23.37 26.69 -5.24
C ARG A 1117 24.69 26.10 -4.76
N TYR A 1118 25.73 26.14 -5.60
CA TYR A 1118 27.10 25.82 -5.21
C TYR A 1118 27.62 26.77 -4.13
N GLN A 1119 27.45 28.08 -4.29
CA GLN A 1119 27.92 29.06 -3.30
C GLN A 1119 27.16 28.97 -1.97
N ASN A 1120 25.89 28.58 -2.00
CA ASN A 1120 25.06 28.36 -0.82
C ASN A 1120 25.24 26.98 -0.19
N ASN A 1121 26.04 26.09 -0.78
CA ASN A 1121 26.37 24.83 -0.15
C ASN A 1121 27.11 25.11 1.18
N PRO A 1122 26.69 24.53 2.33
CA PRO A 1122 27.28 24.82 3.65
C PRO A 1122 28.80 24.61 3.71
N ALA A 1123 29.32 23.60 3.03
CA ALA A 1123 30.74 23.28 3.02
C ALA A 1123 31.55 24.22 2.11
N VAL A 1124 30.93 24.79 1.06
CA VAL A 1124 31.54 25.83 0.20
C VAL A 1124 31.52 27.17 0.92
N ARG A 1125 30.39 27.52 1.58
CA ARG A 1125 30.21 28.74 2.35
C ARG A 1125 31.29 28.92 3.43
N ARG A 1126 31.64 27.86 4.15
CA ARG A 1126 32.71 27.89 5.15
C ARG A 1126 34.06 28.30 4.55
N ARG A 1127 34.44 27.74 3.40
CA ARG A 1127 35.69 28.08 2.70
C ARG A 1127 35.65 29.50 2.13
N PHE A 1128 34.52 29.91 1.58
CA PHE A 1128 34.30 31.28 1.14
C PHE A 1128 34.59 32.28 2.27
N GLN A 1129 34.01 32.05 3.46
CA GLN A 1129 34.24 32.90 4.64
C GLN A 1129 35.71 32.93 5.07
N MET A 1130 36.40 31.78 5.02
CA MET A 1130 37.83 31.70 5.34
C MET A 1130 38.66 32.61 4.41
N VAL A 1131 38.50 32.46 3.10
CA VAL A 1131 39.25 33.24 2.11
C VAL A 1131 38.91 34.73 2.20
N PHE A 1132 37.61 35.07 2.33
CA PHE A 1132 37.17 36.45 2.45
C PHE A 1132 37.77 37.16 3.68
N ASN A 1133 37.72 36.50 4.84
CA ASN A 1133 38.25 37.05 6.10
C ASN A 1133 39.79 37.14 6.09
N GLY A 1134 40.47 36.18 5.44
CA GLY A 1134 41.91 36.21 5.23
C GLY A 1134 42.35 37.44 4.43
N ILE A 1135 41.76 37.65 3.25
CA ILE A 1135 42.02 38.82 2.41
C ILE A 1135 41.74 40.12 3.18
N THR A 1136 40.61 40.18 3.88
CA THR A 1136 40.22 41.36 4.68
C THR A 1136 41.27 41.69 5.74
N THR A 1137 41.80 40.67 6.42
CA THR A 1137 42.84 40.82 7.44
C THR A 1137 44.13 41.39 6.84
N GLU A 1138 44.54 40.91 5.67
CA GLU A 1138 45.76 41.36 5.01
C GLU A 1138 45.62 42.77 4.41
N LEU A 1139 44.42 43.14 3.94
CA LEU A 1139 44.11 44.51 3.55
C LEU A 1139 44.17 45.48 4.74
N ARG A 1140 43.64 45.11 5.91
CA ARG A 1140 43.77 45.91 7.13
C ARG A 1140 45.22 46.13 7.53
N ARG A 1141 46.07 45.08 7.48
CA ARG A 1141 47.51 45.20 7.75
C ARG A 1141 48.20 46.14 6.76
N THR A 1142 47.78 46.09 5.51
CA THR A 1142 48.31 46.96 4.45
C THR A 1142 47.98 48.42 4.73
N SER A 1143 46.72 48.70 5.11
CA SER A 1143 46.27 50.03 5.55
C SER A 1143 47.11 50.58 6.72
N GLU A 1144 47.34 49.77 7.75
CA GLU A 1144 48.14 50.15 8.93
C GLU A 1144 49.60 50.47 8.55
N ALA A 1145 50.21 49.62 7.71
CA ALA A 1145 51.58 49.82 7.24
C ALA A 1145 51.70 51.07 6.35
N TYR A 1146 50.72 51.32 5.50
CA TYR A 1146 50.73 52.49 4.61
C TYR A 1146 50.60 53.80 5.39
N LYS A 1147 49.70 53.83 6.38
CA LYS A 1147 49.55 54.97 7.30
C LYS A 1147 50.83 55.24 8.07
N ALA A 1148 51.52 54.20 8.55
CA ALA A 1148 52.79 54.33 9.24
C ALA A 1148 53.91 54.88 8.33
N ALA A 1149 53.92 54.52 7.05
CA ALA A 1149 54.96 54.93 6.11
C ALA A 1149 54.74 56.33 5.49
N THR A 1150 53.49 56.74 5.29
CA THR A 1150 53.14 57.96 4.50
C THR A 1150 52.35 59.00 5.29
N GLY A 1151 51.78 58.62 6.45
CA GLY A 1151 50.84 59.45 7.20
C GLY A 1151 49.42 59.48 6.63
N LYS A 1152 49.17 58.85 5.48
CA LYS A 1152 47.85 58.83 4.82
C LYS A 1152 47.00 57.68 5.35
N ASP A 1153 45.76 57.97 5.74
CA ASP A 1153 44.81 56.99 6.29
C ASP A 1153 43.90 56.45 5.17
N VAL A 1154 44.01 55.15 4.89
CA VAL A 1154 43.22 54.45 3.87
C VAL A 1154 42.62 53.21 4.52
N ASN A 1155 41.31 52.99 4.37
CA ASN A 1155 40.63 51.82 4.95
C ASN A 1155 40.32 50.77 3.88
N LEU A 1156 41.33 49.97 3.52
CA LEU A 1156 41.20 48.94 2.49
C LEU A 1156 40.26 47.80 2.91
N GLU A 1157 40.11 47.54 4.22
CA GLU A 1157 39.14 46.55 4.72
C GLU A 1157 37.69 46.99 4.44
N ASP A 1158 37.32 48.23 4.78
CA ASP A 1158 35.98 48.74 4.49
C ASP A 1158 35.71 48.79 2.98
N CYS A 1159 36.69 49.26 2.21
CA CYS A 1159 36.63 49.26 0.76
C CYS A 1159 36.37 47.87 0.20
N TRP A 1160 37.07 46.84 0.69
CA TRP A 1160 36.88 45.47 0.24
C TRP A 1160 35.48 44.96 0.56
N ARG A 1161 34.97 45.22 1.78
CA ARG A 1161 33.61 44.81 2.17
C ARG A 1161 32.55 45.49 1.29
N ARG A 1162 32.68 46.79 1.02
CA ARG A 1162 31.75 47.54 0.15
C ARG A 1162 31.81 47.07 -1.30
N PHE A 1163 33.03 46.97 -1.85
CA PHE A 1163 33.25 46.43 -3.20
C PHE A 1163 32.58 45.07 -3.36
N PHE A 1164 32.82 44.17 -2.41
CA PHE A 1164 32.35 42.80 -2.51
C PHE A 1164 30.83 42.72 -2.36
N GLN A 1165 30.23 43.54 -1.49
CA GLN A 1165 28.78 43.67 -1.37
C GLN A 1165 28.16 44.16 -2.69
N GLU A 1166 28.68 45.24 -3.26
CA GLU A 1166 28.23 45.77 -4.56
C GLU A 1166 28.40 44.74 -5.68
N ARG A 1167 29.50 43.98 -5.63
CA ARG A 1167 29.82 42.92 -6.59
C ARG A 1167 28.82 41.77 -6.53
N ILE A 1168 28.50 41.27 -5.34
CA ILE A 1168 27.49 40.22 -5.15
C ILE A 1168 26.15 40.72 -5.67
N ASP A 1169 25.76 41.92 -5.25
CA ASP A 1169 24.48 42.50 -5.64
C ASP A 1169 24.36 42.64 -7.17
N GLN A 1170 25.44 43.07 -7.84
CA GLN A 1170 25.46 43.14 -9.30
C GLN A 1170 25.46 41.75 -9.95
N THR A 1171 26.19 40.78 -9.41
CA THR A 1171 26.25 39.42 -9.94
C THR A 1171 24.88 38.73 -9.86
N VAL A 1172 24.18 38.87 -8.74
CA VAL A 1172 22.82 38.34 -8.54
C VAL A 1172 21.84 39.01 -9.50
N ARG A 1173 21.95 40.34 -9.71
CA ARG A 1173 21.14 41.07 -10.70
C ARG A 1173 21.39 40.54 -12.11
N ASN A 1174 22.65 40.51 -12.55
CA ASN A 1174 23.03 40.05 -13.89
C ASN A 1174 22.53 38.63 -14.17
N ALA A 1175 22.71 37.70 -13.23
CA ALA A 1175 22.21 36.34 -13.39
C ALA A 1175 20.69 36.27 -13.47
N ARG A 1176 19.98 37.00 -12.61
CA ARG A 1176 18.51 37.06 -12.60
C ARG A 1176 17.98 37.62 -13.91
N ASP A 1177 18.57 38.72 -14.36
CA ASP A 1177 18.16 39.42 -15.57
C ASP A 1177 18.47 38.57 -16.80
N PHE A 1178 19.64 37.93 -16.85
CA PHE A 1178 19.99 36.98 -17.91
C PHE A 1178 19.01 35.80 -17.98
N VAL A 1179 18.73 35.12 -16.85
CA VAL A 1179 17.82 33.96 -16.89
C VAL A 1179 16.40 34.37 -17.27
N ARG A 1180 15.91 35.51 -16.76
CA ARG A 1180 14.58 36.02 -17.13
C ARG A 1180 14.50 36.42 -18.60
N ALA A 1181 15.49 37.17 -19.09
CA ALA A 1181 15.58 37.59 -20.48
C ALA A 1181 15.70 36.36 -21.39
N GLY A 1182 16.54 35.40 -21.03
CA GLY A 1182 16.73 34.18 -21.78
C GLY A 1182 15.47 33.33 -21.88
N ILE A 1183 14.76 33.11 -20.77
CA ILE A 1183 13.45 32.43 -20.79
C ILE A 1183 12.46 33.22 -21.64
N HIS A 1184 12.43 34.55 -21.54
CA HIS A 1184 11.55 35.38 -22.36
C HIS A 1184 11.87 35.26 -23.86
N GLU A 1185 13.14 35.28 -24.26
CA GLU A 1185 13.56 35.14 -25.65
C GLU A 1185 13.27 33.75 -26.20
N MET A 1186 13.52 32.68 -25.44
CA MET A 1186 13.12 31.31 -25.79
C MET A 1186 11.60 31.25 -26.00
N ARG A 1187 10.83 31.90 -25.12
CA ARG A 1187 9.38 32.00 -25.25
C ARG A 1187 8.97 32.73 -26.55
N GLN A 1188 9.56 33.87 -26.85
CA GLN A 1188 9.21 34.66 -28.03
C GLN A 1188 9.62 33.98 -29.35
N ARG A 1189 10.82 33.38 -29.42
CA ARG A 1189 11.35 32.83 -30.68
C ARG A 1189 10.87 31.40 -30.96
N TRP A 1190 10.66 30.58 -29.93
CA TRP A 1190 10.37 29.15 -30.08
C TRP A 1190 8.92 28.75 -29.75
N LEU A 1191 8.14 29.56 -29.02
CA LEU A 1191 6.73 29.24 -28.78
C LEU A 1191 5.80 29.50 -29.98
N PRO A 1192 5.92 30.61 -30.74
CA PRO A 1192 4.94 30.93 -31.80
C PRO A 1192 5.12 30.13 -33.09
N SER A 1193 6.26 29.47 -33.26
CA SER A 1193 6.72 28.89 -34.54
C SER A 1193 6.59 27.37 -34.65
N ARG A 1194 6.01 26.69 -33.65
CA ARG A 1194 5.94 25.22 -33.61
C ARG A 1194 4.55 24.70 -33.29
N ASN A 1195 4.28 23.52 -33.86
CA ASN A 1195 3.03 22.78 -33.71
C ASN A 1195 2.83 22.44 -32.21
N PRO A 1196 1.71 22.80 -31.57
CA PRO A 1196 1.42 22.41 -30.18
C PRO A 1196 1.30 20.89 -29.99
N ASN A 1197 1.27 20.11 -31.08
CA ASN A 1197 1.36 18.65 -31.08
C ASN A 1197 2.81 18.11 -31.21
N ASP A 1198 3.83 18.98 -31.27
CA ASP A 1198 5.25 18.59 -31.19
C ASP A 1198 5.60 18.33 -29.72
N GLU A 1199 5.88 17.08 -29.39
CA GLU A 1199 6.22 16.65 -28.04
C GLU A 1199 7.44 17.40 -27.47
N ASN A 1200 8.43 17.76 -28.30
CA ASN A 1200 9.56 18.58 -27.87
C ASN A 1200 9.15 20.00 -27.50
N TRP A 1201 8.11 20.54 -28.15
CA TRP A 1201 7.58 21.87 -27.85
C TRP A 1201 6.82 21.89 -26.52
N VAL A 1202 6.00 20.87 -26.26
CA VAL A 1202 5.26 20.75 -24.98
C VAL A 1202 6.26 20.58 -23.83
N ASN A 1203 7.29 19.76 -24.02
CA ASN A 1203 8.35 19.52 -23.04
C ASN A 1203 9.15 20.81 -22.77
N LEU A 1204 9.50 21.57 -23.82
CA LEU A 1204 10.17 22.86 -23.68
C LEU A 1204 9.34 23.86 -22.86
N CYS A 1205 8.02 23.92 -23.06
CA CYS A 1205 7.14 24.81 -22.31
C CYS A 1205 7.13 24.51 -20.80
N VAL A 1206 7.05 23.22 -20.44
CA VAL A 1206 7.04 22.76 -19.04
C VAL A 1206 8.38 23.02 -18.37
N GLN A 1207 9.48 22.69 -19.04
CA GLN A 1207 10.85 22.91 -18.53
C GLN A 1207 11.15 24.40 -18.30
N LEU A 1208 10.63 25.30 -19.16
CA LEU A 1208 10.70 26.75 -18.95
C LEU A 1208 9.91 27.22 -17.72
N ILE A 1209 8.76 26.61 -17.42
CA ILE A 1209 7.96 26.88 -16.22
C ILE A 1209 8.68 26.39 -14.97
N GLU A 1210 9.30 25.21 -15.01
CA GLU A 1210 10.08 24.65 -13.89
C GLU A 1210 11.33 25.49 -13.57
N LEU A 1211 12.07 25.92 -14.59
CA LEU A 1211 13.17 26.88 -14.43
C LEU A 1211 12.68 28.18 -13.78
N LEU A 1212 11.54 28.74 -14.24
CA LEU A 1212 10.93 29.93 -13.63
C LEU A 1212 10.53 29.69 -12.17
N ASN A 1213 9.98 28.54 -11.84
CA ASN A 1213 9.62 28.20 -10.47
C ASN A 1213 10.87 28.01 -9.58
N SER A 1214 11.96 27.50 -10.15
CA SER A 1214 13.25 27.40 -9.45
C SER A 1214 13.91 28.75 -9.17
N LEU A 1215 13.46 29.82 -9.85
CA LEU A 1215 13.90 31.21 -9.67
C LEU A 1215 13.14 31.93 -8.52
N GLN A 1216 12.83 31.26 -7.41
CA GLN A 1216 12.59 31.96 -6.13
C GLN A 1216 13.90 32.62 -5.66
N MET A 1217 14.31 33.67 -6.38
CA MET A 1217 15.59 34.38 -6.29
C MET A 1217 15.73 35.26 -5.04
N ASP A 1218 14.77 35.19 -4.11
CA ASP A 1218 14.82 35.92 -2.83
C ASP A 1218 15.53 35.13 -1.73
N SER A 1219 15.70 33.81 -1.88
CA SER A 1219 16.55 33.02 -0.97
C SER A 1219 18.06 33.23 -1.20
N LEU A 1220 18.45 33.80 -2.34
CA LEU A 1220 19.85 34.04 -2.71
C LEU A 1220 20.50 35.23 -2.01
N ARG A 1221 19.71 36.16 -1.47
CA ARG A 1221 20.21 37.24 -0.61
C ARG A 1221 20.55 36.77 0.80
N TYR A 1222 19.96 35.67 1.26
CA TYR A 1222 19.88 35.34 2.69
C TYR A 1222 21.18 34.79 3.31
N ILE A 1223 22.24 34.57 2.52
CA ILE A 1223 23.42 33.82 3.01
C ILE A 1223 24.68 34.69 3.10
N PHE A 1224 24.75 35.78 2.34
CA PHE A 1224 25.92 36.65 2.34
C PHE A 1224 25.89 37.65 3.52
N MET A 1225 24.75 38.31 3.80
CA MET A 1225 24.73 39.41 4.78
C MET A 1225 24.72 39.01 6.26
N GLU A 1226 24.27 37.80 6.63
CA GLU A 1226 24.32 37.39 8.05
C GLU A 1226 25.74 37.07 8.55
N GLY A 1227 26.68 36.80 7.64
CA GLY A 1227 28.10 36.61 7.98
C GLY A 1227 28.94 37.88 7.90
N PHE A 1228 28.36 39.00 7.45
CA PHE A 1228 29.04 40.30 7.31
C PHE A 1228 28.70 41.30 8.44
N LYS A 1229 27.78 40.94 9.35
CA LYS A 1229 27.50 41.70 10.57
C LYS A 1229 28.50 41.40 11.67
#